data_AF-A0A1V5PEK7-F1
#
_entry.id   AF-A0A1V5PEK7-F1
#
_cell.length_a   1.000
_cell.length_b   1.000
_cell.length_c   1.000
_cell.angle_alpha   90.00
_cell.angle_beta   90.00
_cell.angle_gamma   90.00
#
_symmetry.space_group_name_H-M   'P 1'
#
loop_
_entity.id
_entity.type
_entity.pdbx_description
1 polymer ?
#
loop_
_entity_poly.entity_id
_entity_poly.type
_entity_poly.pdbx_seq_one_letter_code
_entity_poly.pdbx_strand_id
1 'polypeptide(L)'
;MSSFDGESTKKREEEQLKGMTPSVIIGLGGTGKRVIMQIRKKIVEEHKSLSNMPILAFLVLDTDEEIVQLAGQESKVLMSSIELQPNEVIHATITGTQELSANLHLYPHISDWLDPFVLATGDSSHGARAIRALGRLAFFLNYPIINNAFEQARHRVSIVDNRPFMEKRGIVVDPGINVYVVGSLCGGTGSGMFLDISYMVKYLLRNESVSERIGYLVLPGTFEGIGHHIKSNAYAALKELNYYSRGNPFPFRAEINTKADLPPPPFTYCYLVSNRNECVTFQTPEDLFCMIAHNIFLDFTSQFAQHKRSIRNNIGALTVQPDELGCPQNYMTFGLSSVYFPRERVMNACSYRLGKNVVKFWLKPTDTYVPMDDFLEKFLINNRLMESQKKKIHHILPAIMVANAAANRDFNQEVTRWAGELEKAMREVPSQSLQSKLKSFDESFSKKFFDAHPDPKEWGDYFEKMYENTQKLIETQGKVLETRIQEMVEDTNMGPDFTRQFLKALSEEFETYISTFTQERNQLEPLKQKMQDAKLKVLAGIKEHVQAPFMFSRGEVLKKDVKDFCNEGIKYYNNLLMVKSRAMAIVFCEEINKLIDKLIKDLELFITKLESLVDELSQGEETFVNDTTGLIVNGLLIYERSDVDDFYQKSVGPETVIYVSTQLLNEFKCKLYALRSRDWSPIRILEILLNTCRSPFKEVRETSVVARFFAKYIDSNKQQNSIKDIYERSAPFLNFQVPLNGYRDLPQKKQNLIGIYEGNNPTTEEFQQIQPLLVKAGKGINLGLNVKPIPEKSEILFTREEGAFPLRRVAMMKDFRDAYEFYLKQPNQNPLHIMKNYQILTDIFPLDTVKLEQSRLVYFLASHHVLGYLRPDEENPFLIKYNFRDISSGFMDCKILGETEQQVINTLYVEDDIRKEIHKKIQNEVTVAQSSLAKKKEIWMRMRDHLDYIRDKGHPDWPLYTKLVKDFTVENKLYDPSFEEGS
;
A
#
# COMPACT_ATOMS: atom_id res chain seq x y z
N MET A 1 37.60 -47.87 20.06
CA MET A 1 36.38 -48.40 20.69
C MET A 1 35.59 -47.19 21.21
N SER A 2 34.92 -46.45 20.32
CA SER A 2 33.53 -46.65 19.86
C SER A 2 32.49 -46.36 20.95
N SER A 3 32.04 -45.09 21.02
CA SER A 3 30.64 -44.68 21.27
C SER A 3 30.58 -43.22 21.70
N PHE A 4 30.40 -42.28 20.77
CA PHE A 4 29.87 -40.92 21.06
C PHE A 4 29.59 -40.21 19.72
N ASP A 5 28.60 -40.70 18.96
CA ASP A 5 28.10 -40.01 17.74
C ASP A 5 26.68 -40.49 17.40
N GLY A 6 25.76 -40.43 18.37
CA GLY A 6 24.39 -40.96 18.20
C GLY A 6 23.24 -40.09 18.71
N GLU A 7 23.50 -38.99 19.45
CA GLU A 7 22.43 -38.26 20.14
C GLU A 7 22.24 -36.79 19.70
N SER A 8 23.09 -36.22 18.85
CA SER A 8 22.96 -34.82 18.42
C SER A 8 22.12 -34.61 17.15
N THR A 9 21.72 -35.69 16.46
CA THR A 9 21.02 -35.60 15.16
C THR A 9 19.51 -35.89 15.20
N LYS A 10 18.92 -36.14 16.37
CA LYS A 10 17.47 -36.43 16.54
C LYS A 10 16.66 -35.36 17.29
N LYS A 11 17.24 -34.20 17.60
CA LYS A 11 16.57 -33.07 18.27
C LYS A 11 16.56 -31.76 17.46
N ARG A 12 16.60 -31.86 16.13
CA ARG A 12 15.89 -30.89 15.28
C ARG A 12 14.50 -31.47 15.07
N GLU A 13 13.62 -31.24 16.05
CA GLU A 13 12.19 -31.31 15.76
C GLU A 13 11.95 -30.43 14.55
N GLU A 14 11.28 -30.99 13.55
CA GLU A 14 10.84 -30.31 12.34
C GLU A 14 10.14 -29.00 12.76
N GLU A 15 10.82 -27.86 12.61
CA GLU A 15 10.14 -26.59 12.42
C GLU A 15 9.30 -26.80 11.15
N GLN A 16 8.04 -27.23 11.32
CA GLN A 16 7.09 -27.35 10.23
C GLN A 16 7.03 -25.99 9.54
N LEU A 17 7.70 -25.91 8.40
CA LEU A 17 7.78 -24.70 7.60
C LEU A 17 6.35 -24.22 7.30
N LYS A 18 6.13 -22.92 7.45
CA LYS A 18 4.82 -22.28 7.30
C LYS A 18 4.39 -22.35 5.84
N GLY A 19 3.52 -23.30 5.49
CA GLY A 19 2.94 -23.42 4.14
C GLY A 19 1.94 -22.29 3.83
N MET A 20 2.18 -21.51 2.77
CA MET A 20 1.30 -20.45 2.26
C MET A 20 0.96 -20.68 0.80
N THR A 21 -0.33 -20.62 0.45
CA THR A 21 -0.77 -20.72 -0.94
C THR A 21 -0.70 -19.35 -1.62
N PRO A 22 -0.10 -19.23 -2.82
CA PRO A 22 -0.20 -18.03 -3.64
C PRO A 22 -1.64 -17.54 -3.75
N SER A 23 -1.86 -16.23 -3.62
CA SER A 23 -3.22 -15.70 -3.46
C SER A 23 -3.45 -14.39 -4.22
N VAL A 24 -4.62 -14.28 -4.84
CA VAL A 24 -5.13 -13.04 -5.45
C VAL A 24 -6.32 -12.54 -4.63
N ILE A 25 -6.26 -11.29 -4.16
CA ILE A 25 -7.33 -10.64 -3.40
C ILE A 25 -8.00 -9.61 -4.31
N ILE A 26 -9.27 -9.85 -4.62
CA ILE A 26 -10.12 -9.04 -5.48
C ILE A 26 -11.12 -8.27 -4.61
N GLY A 27 -10.99 -6.94 -4.57
CA GLY A 27 -11.92 -6.04 -3.89
C GLY A 27 -12.90 -5.46 -4.89
N LEU A 28 -14.20 -5.59 -4.62
CA LEU A 28 -15.28 -5.06 -5.44
C LEU A 28 -15.92 -3.84 -4.76
N GLY A 29 -15.91 -2.72 -5.48
CA GLY A 29 -16.40 -1.42 -5.01
C GLY A 29 -15.63 -0.85 -3.81
N GLY A 30 -16.13 0.26 -3.26
CA GLY A 30 -15.53 0.93 -2.10
C GLY A 30 -15.33 0.05 -0.86
N THR A 31 -16.22 -0.93 -0.60
CA THR A 31 -16.04 -1.90 0.49
C THR A 31 -14.82 -2.79 0.27
N GLY A 32 -14.69 -3.39 -0.92
CA GLY A 32 -13.56 -4.26 -1.24
C GLY A 32 -12.23 -3.50 -1.24
N LYS A 33 -12.21 -2.29 -1.79
CA LYS A 33 -11.05 -1.37 -1.74
C LYS A 33 -10.57 -1.18 -0.30
N ARG A 34 -11.48 -0.79 0.59
CA ARG A 34 -11.14 -0.47 1.99
C ARG A 34 -10.63 -1.69 2.76
N VAL A 35 -11.18 -2.87 2.52
CA VAL A 35 -10.64 -4.12 3.11
C VAL A 35 -9.24 -4.41 2.58
N ILE A 36 -9.00 -4.28 1.26
CA ILE A 36 -7.66 -4.46 0.67
C ILE A 36 -6.64 -3.51 1.28
N MET A 37 -6.99 -2.22 1.47
CA MET A 37 -6.09 -1.26 2.10
C MET A 37 -5.71 -1.67 3.52
N GLN A 38 -6.64 -2.22 4.31
CA GLN A 38 -6.33 -2.73 5.65
C GLN A 38 -5.44 -3.98 5.61
N ILE A 39 -5.61 -4.88 4.63
CA ILE A 39 -4.72 -6.03 4.43
C ILE A 39 -3.31 -5.55 4.08
N ARG A 40 -3.18 -4.58 3.16
CA ARG A 40 -1.89 -4.00 2.76
C ARG A 40 -1.18 -3.33 3.93
N LYS A 41 -1.92 -2.57 4.75
CA LYS A 41 -1.42 -1.98 6.00
C LYS A 41 -0.82 -3.03 6.92
N LYS A 42 -1.54 -4.14 7.18
CA LYS A 42 -1.03 -5.25 8.00
C LYS A 42 0.23 -5.89 7.41
N ILE A 43 0.27 -6.12 6.10
CA ILE A 43 1.47 -6.67 5.44
C ILE A 43 2.66 -5.73 5.57
N VAL A 44 2.49 -4.42 5.39
CA VAL A 44 3.60 -3.46 5.54
C VAL A 44 4.03 -3.36 7.01
N GLU A 45 3.10 -3.39 7.96
CA GLU A 45 3.44 -3.37 9.39
C GLU A 45 4.24 -4.62 9.81
N GLU A 46 3.87 -5.81 9.35
CA GLU A 46 4.51 -7.08 9.76
C GLU A 46 5.69 -7.50 8.88
N HIS A 47 5.59 -7.28 7.56
CA HIS A 47 6.59 -7.68 6.57
C HIS A 47 7.37 -6.51 5.98
N LYS A 48 7.21 -5.29 6.52
CA LYS A 48 7.89 -4.03 6.14
C LYS A 48 7.55 -3.47 4.76
N SER A 49 7.25 -4.31 3.79
CA SER A 49 6.93 -3.93 2.42
C SER A 49 6.07 -5.00 1.77
N LEU A 50 5.19 -4.58 0.86
CA LEU A 50 4.40 -5.49 0.03
C LEU A 50 5.30 -6.37 -0.86
N SER A 51 6.48 -5.86 -1.28
CA SER A 51 7.45 -6.62 -2.08
C SER A 51 8.08 -7.81 -1.34
N ASN A 52 7.99 -7.84 -0.01
CA ASN A 52 8.41 -8.99 0.79
C ASN A 52 7.38 -10.13 0.79
N MET A 53 6.20 -9.92 0.22
CA MET A 53 5.14 -10.93 0.05
C MET A 53 4.73 -11.07 -1.44
N PRO A 54 5.64 -11.45 -2.35
CA PRO A 54 5.38 -11.52 -3.79
C PRO A 54 4.37 -12.59 -4.20
N ILE A 55 3.98 -13.47 -3.29
CA ILE A 55 2.94 -14.49 -3.47
C ILE A 55 1.52 -13.95 -3.28
N LEU A 56 1.37 -12.65 -2.98
CA LEU A 56 0.09 -11.96 -2.86
C LEU A 56 -0.04 -10.91 -3.97
N ALA A 57 -1.21 -10.87 -4.62
CA ALA A 57 -1.56 -9.82 -5.56
C ALA A 57 -2.93 -9.24 -5.23
N PHE A 58 -3.10 -7.94 -5.51
CA PHE A 58 -4.31 -7.20 -5.21
C PHE A 58 -4.92 -6.67 -6.50
N LEU A 59 -6.25 -6.74 -6.59
CA LEU A 59 -7.03 -6.13 -7.65
C LEU A 59 -8.23 -5.42 -7.03
N VAL A 60 -8.46 -4.18 -7.41
CA VAL A 60 -9.63 -3.41 -6.98
C VAL A 60 -10.42 -3.02 -8.21
N LEU A 61 -11.70 -3.40 -8.24
CA LEU A 61 -12.61 -3.08 -9.32
C LEU A 61 -13.68 -2.14 -8.78
N ASP A 62 -13.78 -0.95 -9.35
CA ASP A 62 -14.85 -0.01 -9.03
C ASP A 62 -15.31 0.73 -10.28
N THR A 63 -16.57 1.14 -10.27
CA THR A 63 -17.22 1.94 -11.32
C THR A 63 -17.04 3.44 -11.08
N ASP A 64 -16.56 3.84 -9.90
CA ASP A 64 -16.33 5.23 -9.53
C ASP A 64 -14.91 5.69 -9.92
N GLU A 65 -14.80 6.81 -10.63
CA GLU A 65 -13.54 7.40 -11.10
C GLU A 65 -12.62 7.88 -9.97
N GLU A 66 -13.18 8.22 -8.79
CA GLU A 66 -12.39 8.59 -7.60
C GLU A 66 -11.41 7.47 -7.19
N ILE A 67 -11.65 6.23 -7.64
CA ILE A 67 -10.75 5.12 -7.34
C ILE A 67 -9.36 5.29 -7.95
N VAL A 68 -9.27 5.97 -9.10
CA VAL A 68 -8.02 6.23 -9.81
C VAL A 68 -7.33 7.47 -9.23
N GLN A 69 -8.08 8.49 -8.82
CA GLN A 69 -7.54 9.73 -8.28
C GLN A 69 -6.86 9.55 -6.90
N LEU A 70 -7.35 8.59 -6.11
CA LEU A 70 -6.76 8.23 -4.81
C LEU A 70 -5.56 7.27 -4.94
N ALA A 71 -5.26 6.77 -6.13
CA ALA A 71 -4.04 5.98 -6.39
C ALA A 71 -2.87 6.95 -6.66
N GLY A 72 -2.04 7.21 -5.64
CA GLY A 72 -0.82 8.02 -5.77
C GLY A 72 -0.86 9.43 -5.15
N GLN A 73 -1.89 9.77 -4.38
CA GLN A 73 -1.98 11.07 -3.68
C GLN A 73 -2.46 10.95 -2.23
N GLU A 74 -1.77 10.21 -1.36
CA GLU A 74 -2.00 10.34 0.09
C GLU A 74 -0.68 10.32 0.86
N SER A 75 -0.06 11.50 1.05
CA SER A 75 1.16 11.64 1.84
C SER A 75 0.86 11.61 3.34
N LYS A 76 0.91 10.39 3.90
CA LYS A 76 1.44 10.11 5.25
C LYS A 76 2.43 8.97 5.08
N VAL A 77 3.53 8.94 5.84
CA VAL A 77 4.66 8.00 5.66
C VAL A 77 4.25 6.51 5.56
N LEU A 78 3.15 6.11 6.20
CA LEU A 78 2.58 4.75 6.08
C LEU A 78 1.77 4.52 4.78
N MET A 79 1.14 5.57 4.27
CA MET A 79 0.22 5.56 3.14
C MET A 79 0.92 5.32 1.80
N SER A 80 2.08 5.95 1.56
CA SER A 80 2.87 5.74 0.34
C SER A 80 3.34 4.29 0.18
N SER A 81 3.58 3.58 1.29
CA SER A 81 4.02 2.18 1.29
C SER A 81 2.89 1.18 1.02
N ILE A 82 1.62 1.62 1.10
CA ILE A 82 0.43 0.79 0.88
C ILE A 82 -0.39 1.23 -0.34
N GLU A 83 0.05 2.26 -1.07
CA GLU A 83 -0.62 2.79 -2.26
C GLU A 83 -0.86 1.71 -3.32
N LEU A 84 -2.07 1.71 -3.89
CA LEU A 84 -2.43 0.83 -5.00
C LEU A 84 -1.69 1.29 -6.25
N GLN A 85 -1.10 0.33 -6.96
CA GLN A 85 -0.45 0.59 -8.24
C GLN A 85 -1.50 0.71 -9.36
N PRO A 86 -1.20 1.44 -10.46
CA PRO A 86 -2.15 1.60 -11.56
C PRO A 86 -2.68 0.28 -12.15
N ASN A 87 -1.86 -0.78 -12.15
CA ASN A 87 -2.23 -2.11 -12.61
C ASN A 87 -2.96 -2.97 -11.56
N GLU A 88 -3.13 -2.46 -10.33
CA GLU A 88 -3.95 -3.07 -9.27
C GLU A 88 -5.35 -2.45 -9.23
N VAL A 89 -5.61 -1.38 -9.98
CA VAL A 89 -6.89 -0.65 -9.99
C VAL A 89 -7.53 -0.75 -11.37
N ILE A 90 -8.80 -1.17 -11.40
CA ILE A 90 -9.59 -1.27 -12.62
C ILE A 90 -10.81 -0.38 -12.45
N HIS A 91 -10.82 0.73 -13.18
CA HIS A 91 -12.02 1.56 -13.31
C HIS A 91 -12.95 0.91 -14.34
N ALA A 92 -13.95 0.18 -13.86
CA ALA A 92 -14.95 -0.49 -14.68
C ALA A 92 -15.99 0.55 -15.15
N THR A 93 -15.63 1.30 -16.19
CA THR A 93 -16.47 2.40 -16.71
C THR A 93 -17.75 1.89 -17.37
N ILE A 94 -18.82 2.68 -17.29
CA ILE A 94 -20.07 2.45 -18.02
C ILE A 94 -20.19 3.52 -19.08
N THR A 95 -19.69 3.24 -20.28
CA THR A 95 -19.68 4.16 -21.42
C THR A 95 -20.27 3.51 -22.66
N GLY A 96 -20.71 4.33 -23.62
CA GLY A 96 -21.27 3.83 -24.88
C GLY A 96 -22.65 3.17 -24.74
N THR A 97 -23.41 3.49 -23.69
CA THR A 97 -24.73 2.90 -23.43
C THR A 97 -25.74 3.16 -24.55
N GLN A 98 -25.68 4.33 -25.19
CA GLN A 98 -26.54 4.66 -26.33
C GLN A 98 -26.23 3.81 -27.57
N GLU A 99 -24.94 3.64 -27.89
CA GLU A 99 -24.49 2.80 -29.00
C GLU A 99 -24.81 1.32 -28.73
N LEU A 100 -24.57 0.86 -27.49
CA LEU A 100 -24.96 -0.48 -27.05
C LEU A 100 -26.47 -0.68 -27.16
N SER A 101 -27.28 0.32 -26.80
CA SER A 101 -28.74 0.25 -26.93
C SER A 101 -29.19 0.11 -28.39
N ALA A 102 -28.56 0.84 -29.32
CA ALA A 102 -28.88 0.75 -30.74
C ALA A 102 -28.48 -0.61 -31.35
N ASN A 103 -27.40 -1.21 -30.83
CA ASN A 103 -26.77 -2.40 -31.38
C ASN A 103 -26.89 -3.64 -30.48
N LEU A 104 -27.78 -3.64 -29.47
CA LEU A 104 -27.82 -4.68 -28.42
C LEU A 104 -27.98 -6.10 -28.97
N HIS A 105 -28.66 -6.25 -30.11
CA HIS A 105 -28.83 -7.51 -30.83
C HIS A 105 -27.51 -8.14 -31.32
N LEU A 106 -26.46 -7.34 -31.51
CA LEU A 106 -25.11 -7.81 -31.89
C LEU A 106 -24.31 -8.34 -30.69
N TYR A 107 -24.78 -8.10 -29.47
CA TYR A 107 -24.13 -8.49 -28.21
C TYR A 107 -25.00 -9.50 -27.45
N PRO A 108 -25.19 -10.74 -27.95
CA PRO A 108 -26.11 -11.73 -27.36
C PRO A 108 -25.79 -12.01 -25.89
N HIS A 109 -24.49 -12.06 -25.56
CA HIS A 109 -23.99 -12.24 -24.21
C HIS A 109 -24.41 -11.15 -23.20
N ILE A 110 -24.81 -9.96 -23.67
CA ILE A 110 -25.37 -8.89 -22.85
C ILE A 110 -26.91 -8.88 -22.95
N SER A 111 -27.45 -9.00 -24.18
CA SER A 111 -28.89 -8.91 -24.43
C SER A 111 -29.70 -10.05 -23.78
N ASP A 112 -29.08 -11.20 -23.51
CA ASP A 112 -29.70 -12.34 -22.84
C ASP A 112 -30.20 -12.01 -21.42
N TRP A 113 -29.50 -11.15 -20.68
CA TRP A 113 -29.83 -10.86 -19.28
C TRP A 113 -30.21 -9.40 -19.02
N LEU A 114 -29.71 -8.45 -19.82
CA LEU A 114 -29.86 -7.02 -19.59
C LEU A 114 -31.31 -6.57 -19.80
N ASP A 115 -31.84 -5.84 -18.83
CA ASP A 115 -33.08 -5.10 -18.98
C ASP A 115 -32.81 -3.79 -19.75
N PRO A 116 -33.49 -3.53 -20.89
CA PRO A 116 -33.31 -2.30 -21.66
C PRO A 116 -33.50 -1.00 -20.85
N PHE A 117 -34.31 -1.00 -19.78
CA PHE A 117 -34.46 0.17 -18.90
C PHE A 117 -33.15 0.60 -18.23
N VAL A 118 -32.20 -0.33 -18.06
CA VAL A 118 -30.88 -0.03 -17.50
C VAL A 118 -30.09 0.90 -18.41
N LEU A 119 -30.18 0.72 -19.73
CA LEU A 119 -29.47 1.56 -20.71
C LEU A 119 -30.02 2.99 -20.76
N ALA A 120 -31.29 3.19 -20.41
CA ALA A 120 -31.89 4.52 -20.32
C ALA A 120 -31.27 5.40 -19.20
N THR A 121 -30.53 4.80 -18.26
CA THR A 121 -29.82 5.55 -17.21
C THR A 121 -28.60 6.32 -17.72
N GLY A 122 -28.16 6.03 -18.95
CA GLY A 122 -27.05 6.67 -19.64
C GLY A 122 -25.66 6.26 -19.12
N ASP A 123 -24.64 6.83 -19.75
CA ASP A 123 -23.24 6.65 -19.34
C ASP A 123 -23.03 7.16 -17.91
N SER A 124 -22.11 6.50 -17.19
CA SER A 124 -21.75 6.87 -15.82
C SER A 124 -20.27 6.60 -15.53
N SER A 125 -19.56 7.66 -15.14
CA SER A 125 -18.22 7.59 -14.57
C SER A 125 -18.21 7.67 -13.03
N HIS A 126 -19.34 8.06 -12.41
CA HIS A 126 -19.48 8.27 -10.96
C HIS A 126 -20.27 7.13 -10.31
N GLY A 127 -19.86 5.89 -10.59
CA GLY A 127 -20.40 4.70 -9.94
C GLY A 127 -21.72 4.15 -10.52
N ALA A 128 -22.08 2.96 -10.07
CA ALA A 128 -23.29 2.24 -10.53
C ALA A 128 -24.62 2.75 -9.92
N ARG A 129 -24.66 3.91 -9.26
CA ARG A 129 -25.87 4.54 -8.66
C ARG A 129 -26.76 3.61 -7.81
N ALA A 130 -26.14 2.66 -7.10
CA ALA A 130 -26.84 1.58 -6.37
C ALA A 130 -27.72 0.64 -7.24
N ILE A 131 -27.61 0.69 -8.56
CA ILE A 131 -28.31 -0.20 -9.50
C ILE A 131 -27.40 -1.40 -9.80
N ARG A 132 -27.82 -2.59 -9.38
CA ARG A 132 -27.02 -3.81 -9.49
C ARG A 132 -26.75 -4.22 -10.94
N ALA A 133 -27.75 -4.07 -11.81
CA ALA A 133 -27.61 -4.37 -13.23
C ALA A 133 -26.57 -3.48 -13.95
N LEU A 134 -26.39 -2.22 -13.50
CA LEU A 134 -25.30 -1.35 -14.00
C LEU A 134 -23.93 -1.86 -13.57
N GLY A 135 -23.79 -2.32 -12.32
CA GLY A 135 -22.57 -2.98 -11.87
C GLY A 135 -22.23 -4.19 -12.73
N ARG A 136 -23.22 -5.06 -12.99
CA ARG A 136 -23.01 -6.18 -13.92
C ARG A 136 -22.64 -5.72 -15.32
N LEU A 137 -23.31 -4.71 -15.87
CA LEU A 137 -22.98 -4.17 -17.19
C LEU A 137 -21.52 -3.69 -17.25
N ALA A 138 -21.04 -3.02 -16.20
CA ALA A 138 -19.65 -2.60 -16.10
C ALA A 138 -18.67 -3.78 -16.20
N PHE A 139 -19.01 -4.96 -15.65
CA PHE A 139 -18.19 -6.16 -15.83
C PHE A 139 -18.09 -6.56 -17.30
N PHE A 140 -19.20 -6.59 -18.02
CA PHE A 140 -19.23 -7.00 -19.44
C PHE A 140 -18.49 -6.00 -20.33
N LEU A 141 -18.71 -4.70 -20.14
CA LEU A 141 -18.05 -3.65 -20.93
C LEU A 141 -16.53 -3.64 -20.74
N ASN A 142 -16.05 -4.08 -19.57
CA ASN A 142 -14.63 -4.05 -19.21
C ASN A 142 -14.01 -5.45 -19.08
N TYR A 143 -14.70 -6.50 -19.55
CA TYR A 143 -14.27 -7.88 -19.34
C TYR A 143 -12.83 -8.16 -19.83
N PRO A 144 -12.40 -7.71 -21.02
CA PRO A 144 -11.03 -7.94 -21.47
C PRO A 144 -9.97 -7.35 -20.53
N ILE A 145 -10.24 -6.17 -19.97
CA ILE A 145 -9.35 -5.48 -19.03
C ILE A 145 -9.31 -6.24 -17.71
N ILE A 146 -10.49 -6.61 -17.17
CA ILE A 146 -10.62 -7.37 -15.92
C ILE A 146 -9.91 -8.72 -16.03
N ASN A 147 -10.16 -9.46 -17.13
CA ASN A 147 -9.56 -10.75 -17.40
C ASN A 147 -8.03 -10.66 -17.49
N ASN A 148 -7.51 -9.70 -18.27
CA ASN A 148 -6.08 -9.48 -18.40
C ASN A 148 -5.41 -9.10 -17.07
N ALA A 149 -6.04 -8.23 -16.27
CA ALA A 149 -5.53 -7.85 -14.96
C ALA A 149 -5.49 -9.05 -13.98
N PHE A 150 -6.51 -9.91 -14.00
CA PHE A 150 -6.52 -11.14 -13.22
C PHE A 150 -5.42 -12.11 -13.66
N GLU A 151 -5.25 -12.34 -14.96
CA GLU A 151 -4.20 -13.21 -15.49
C GLU A 151 -2.79 -12.69 -15.17
N GLN A 152 -2.57 -11.38 -15.23
CA GLN A 152 -1.31 -10.77 -14.81
C GLN A 152 -1.07 -10.94 -13.30
N ALA A 153 -2.09 -10.71 -12.47
CA ALA A 153 -2.00 -10.96 -11.04
C ALA A 153 -1.69 -12.43 -10.72
N ARG A 154 -2.39 -13.35 -11.39
CA ARG A 154 -2.20 -14.81 -11.32
C ARG A 154 -0.77 -15.20 -11.70
N HIS A 155 -0.25 -14.66 -12.80
CA HIS A 155 1.10 -14.92 -13.25
C HIS A 155 2.14 -14.42 -12.22
N ARG A 156 2.00 -13.19 -11.71
CA ARG A 156 2.94 -12.60 -10.74
C ARG A 156 3.08 -13.43 -9.47
N VAL A 157 1.98 -13.91 -8.89
CA VAL A 157 2.04 -14.70 -7.66
C VAL A 157 2.58 -16.12 -7.89
N SER A 158 2.52 -16.60 -9.14
CA SER A 158 2.94 -17.95 -9.54
C SER A 158 4.37 -18.03 -10.09
N ILE A 159 5.11 -16.91 -10.10
CA ILE A 159 6.51 -16.88 -10.56
C ILE A 159 7.35 -17.88 -9.77
N VAL A 160 8.13 -18.71 -10.47
CA VAL A 160 8.94 -19.77 -9.87
C VAL A 160 9.91 -19.22 -8.82
N ASP A 161 10.55 -18.08 -9.11
CA ASP A 161 11.51 -17.42 -8.21
C ASP A 161 10.89 -16.90 -6.90
N ASN A 162 9.56 -16.80 -6.80
CA ASN A 162 8.91 -16.44 -5.54
C ASN A 162 9.15 -17.52 -4.48
N ARG A 163 9.20 -18.82 -4.86
CA ARG A 163 9.41 -19.93 -3.92
C ARG A 163 10.74 -19.81 -3.17
N PRO A 164 11.91 -19.78 -3.83
CA PRO A 164 13.19 -19.63 -3.12
C PRO A 164 13.31 -18.27 -2.39
N PHE A 165 12.64 -17.22 -2.85
CA PHE A 165 12.62 -15.92 -2.16
C PHE A 165 11.86 -15.99 -0.82
N MET A 166 10.73 -16.70 -0.78
CA MET A 166 9.92 -16.92 0.42
C MET A 166 10.57 -17.93 1.37
N GLU A 167 11.17 -19.00 0.84
CA GLU A 167 11.87 -20.02 1.63
C GLU A 167 13.04 -19.43 2.42
N LYS A 168 13.81 -18.50 1.82
CA LYS A 168 14.86 -17.73 2.52
C LYS A 168 14.34 -16.93 3.73
N ARG A 169 13.03 -16.70 3.80
CA ARG A 169 12.33 -16.01 4.89
C ARG A 169 11.55 -16.98 5.79
N GLY A 170 11.77 -18.29 5.64
CA GLY A 170 11.14 -19.33 6.47
C GLY A 170 9.68 -19.62 6.11
N ILE A 171 9.25 -19.30 4.88
CA ILE A 171 7.89 -19.54 4.38
C ILE A 171 7.95 -20.54 3.23
N VAL A 172 7.23 -21.65 3.37
CA VAL A 172 7.05 -22.63 2.30
C VAL A 172 5.84 -22.22 1.46
N VAL A 173 5.98 -22.29 0.14
CA VAL A 173 4.90 -21.93 -0.77
C VAL A 173 4.14 -23.20 -1.18
N ASP A 174 2.89 -23.32 -0.76
CA ASP A 174 2.00 -24.44 -1.12
C ASP A 174 1.69 -24.41 -2.63
N PRO A 175 1.36 -25.56 -3.26
CA PRO A 175 0.85 -25.58 -4.63
C PRO A 175 -0.56 -24.97 -4.72
N GLY A 176 -0.92 -24.47 -5.91
CA GLY A 176 -2.24 -23.92 -6.19
C GLY A 176 -2.34 -22.41 -6.04
N ILE A 177 -3.54 -21.88 -6.24
CA ILE A 177 -3.85 -20.44 -6.14
C ILE A 177 -5.18 -20.25 -5.44
N ASN A 178 -5.18 -19.46 -4.37
CA ASN A 178 -6.41 -19.03 -3.70
C ASN A 178 -6.87 -17.67 -4.22
N VAL A 179 -8.18 -17.50 -4.35
CA VAL A 179 -8.77 -16.22 -4.78
C VAL A 179 -9.80 -15.77 -3.76
N TYR A 180 -9.53 -14.60 -3.16
CA TYR A 180 -10.42 -13.94 -2.22
C TYR A 180 -11.23 -12.89 -2.98
N VAL A 181 -12.54 -12.91 -2.86
CA VAL A 181 -13.43 -11.90 -3.44
C VAL A 181 -14.15 -11.20 -2.31
N VAL A 182 -13.87 -9.91 -2.12
CA VAL A 182 -14.41 -9.10 -1.03
C VAL A 182 -15.29 -8.01 -1.59
N GLY A 183 -16.53 -7.90 -1.10
CA GLY A 183 -17.45 -6.85 -1.56
C GLY A 183 -18.70 -6.74 -0.67
N SER A 184 -19.54 -5.77 -0.98
CA SER A 184 -20.84 -5.59 -0.32
C SER A 184 -21.98 -6.00 -1.26
N LEU A 185 -23.00 -6.65 -0.70
CA LEU A 185 -24.23 -7.00 -1.43
C LEU A 185 -25.22 -5.84 -1.53
N CYS A 186 -24.86 -4.67 -0.99
CA CYS A 186 -25.77 -3.53 -0.86
C CYS A 186 -25.68 -2.52 -2.02
N GLY A 187 -24.47 -2.28 -2.52
CA GLY A 187 -24.19 -1.28 -3.55
C GLY A 187 -24.40 -1.81 -4.98
N GLY A 188 -24.31 -0.94 -5.99
CA GLY A 188 -24.50 -1.35 -7.40
C GLY A 188 -23.35 -2.19 -7.94
N THR A 189 -22.11 -1.78 -7.67
CA THR A 189 -20.89 -2.37 -8.23
C THR A 189 -20.61 -3.77 -7.69
N GLY A 190 -20.32 -3.87 -6.39
CA GLY A 190 -19.99 -5.15 -5.75
C GLY A 190 -21.13 -6.16 -5.87
N SER A 191 -22.36 -5.74 -5.56
CA SER A 191 -23.54 -6.61 -5.63
C SER A 191 -23.92 -7.01 -7.06
N GLY A 192 -23.57 -6.20 -8.06
CA GLY A 192 -23.81 -6.49 -9.47
C GLY A 192 -22.81 -7.46 -10.10
N MET A 193 -21.54 -7.40 -9.68
CA MET A 193 -20.44 -8.12 -10.35
C MET A 193 -19.98 -9.39 -9.63
N PHE A 194 -20.27 -9.58 -8.35
CA PHE A 194 -19.62 -10.63 -7.54
C PHE A 194 -19.83 -12.06 -8.06
N LEU A 195 -21.01 -12.36 -8.64
CA LEU A 195 -21.29 -13.66 -9.23
C LEU A 195 -20.47 -13.86 -10.51
N ASP A 196 -20.49 -12.91 -11.43
CA ASP A 196 -19.74 -12.99 -12.68
C ASP A 196 -18.23 -13.08 -12.42
N ILE A 197 -17.70 -12.33 -11.46
CA ILE A 197 -16.28 -12.43 -11.03
C ILE A 197 -15.97 -13.81 -10.45
N SER A 198 -16.82 -14.32 -9.57
CA SER A 198 -16.62 -15.65 -8.96
C SER A 198 -16.60 -16.76 -10.01
N TYR A 199 -17.53 -16.72 -10.96
CA TYR A 199 -17.63 -17.68 -12.06
C TYR A 199 -16.56 -17.47 -13.14
N MET A 200 -16.09 -16.24 -13.37
CA MET A 200 -14.91 -15.97 -14.20
C MET A 200 -13.68 -16.65 -13.60
N VAL A 201 -13.42 -16.45 -12.30
CA VAL A 201 -12.29 -17.10 -11.62
C VAL A 201 -12.42 -18.62 -11.69
N LYS A 202 -13.63 -19.16 -11.48
CA LYS A 202 -13.90 -20.60 -11.62
C LYS A 202 -13.60 -21.11 -13.03
N TYR A 203 -13.96 -20.35 -14.06
CA TYR A 203 -13.70 -20.68 -15.44
C TYR A 203 -12.18 -20.66 -15.74
N LEU A 204 -11.48 -19.60 -15.35
CA LEU A 204 -10.05 -19.44 -15.64
C LEU A 204 -9.18 -20.46 -14.90
N LEU A 205 -9.54 -20.80 -13.66
CA LEU A 205 -8.79 -21.76 -12.83
C LEU A 205 -9.28 -23.22 -12.97
N ARG A 206 -10.13 -23.53 -13.94
CA ARG A 206 -10.73 -24.88 -14.10
C ARG A 206 -9.73 -26.02 -14.32
N ASN A 207 -8.54 -25.70 -14.79
CA ASN A 207 -7.45 -26.65 -15.06
C ASN A 207 -6.42 -26.71 -13.93
N GLU A 208 -6.57 -25.90 -12.87
CA GLU A 208 -5.66 -25.89 -11.73
C GLU A 208 -6.03 -26.98 -10.73
N SER A 209 -5.05 -27.75 -10.26
CA SER A 209 -5.30 -28.90 -9.37
C SER A 209 -5.75 -28.50 -7.96
N VAL A 210 -5.45 -27.28 -7.52
CA VAL A 210 -5.82 -26.75 -6.20
C VAL A 210 -6.15 -25.26 -6.33
N SER A 211 -7.43 -24.88 -6.22
CA SER A 211 -7.84 -23.49 -6.15
C SER A 211 -9.08 -23.26 -5.26
N GLU A 212 -8.90 -22.54 -4.15
CA GLU A 212 -10.02 -22.09 -3.32
C GLU A 212 -10.55 -20.74 -3.81
N ARG A 213 -11.87 -20.61 -3.95
CA ARG A 213 -12.55 -19.33 -4.19
C ARG A 213 -13.30 -18.95 -2.92
N ILE A 214 -12.87 -17.88 -2.25
CA ILE A 214 -13.38 -17.49 -0.94
C ILE A 214 -14.06 -16.14 -1.06
N GLY A 215 -15.37 -16.11 -0.84
CA GLY A 215 -16.17 -14.88 -0.86
C GLY A 215 -16.32 -14.29 0.54
N TYR A 216 -16.06 -13.00 0.72
CA TYR A 216 -16.42 -12.22 1.90
C TYR A 216 -17.43 -11.15 1.49
N LEU A 217 -18.70 -11.40 1.79
CA LEU A 217 -19.83 -10.60 1.33
C LEU A 217 -20.47 -9.87 2.51
N VAL A 218 -20.35 -8.54 2.51
CA VAL A 218 -20.86 -7.66 3.56
C VAL A 218 -22.36 -7.40 3.38
N LEU A 219 -23.10 -7.54 4.49
CA LEU A 219 -24.55 -7.34 4.57
C LEU A 219 -24.92 -5.90 5.00
N PRO A 220 -26.19 -5.47 4.77
CA PRO A 220 -26.68 -4.12 5.03
C PRO A 220 -26.51 -3.53 6.44
N GLY A 221 -26.29 -4.33 7.49
CA GLY A 221 -26.25 -3.80 8.87
C GLY A 221 -25.23 -2.67 9.05
N THR A 222 -24.13 -2.70 8.29
CA THR A 222 -23.05 -1.70 8.26
C THR A 222 -23.46 -0.36 7.63
N PHE A 223 -24.61 -0.30 6.95
CA PHE A 223 -25.06 0.83 6.12
C PHE A 223 -26.47 1.31 6.50
N GLU A 224 -26.95 0.96 7.70
CA GLU A 224 -28.25 1.40 8.20
C GLU A 224 -28.34 2.94 8.21
N GLY A 225 -29.37 3.50 7.57
CA GLY A 225 -29.59 4.95 7.44
C GLY A 225 -29.27 5.57 6.06
N ILE A 226 -28.61 4.83 5.15
CA ILE A 226 -28.15 5.36 3.84
C ILE A 226 -29.22 5.21 2.72
N GLY A 227 -30.35 4.54 2.97
CA GLY A 227 -31.50 4.51 2.06
C GLY A 227 -32.30 3.20 2.09
N HIS A 228 -33.57 3.25 1.65
CA HIS A 228 -34.50 2.10 1.71
C HIS A 228 -34.14 0.93 0.78
N HIS A 229 -33.34 1.16 -0.26
CA HIS A 229 -33.04 0.16 -1.31
C HIS A 229 -31.87 -0.77 -1.00
N ILE A 230 -31.06 -0.47 0.02
CA ILE A 230 -29.87 -1.23 0.43
C ILE A 230 -30.26 -2.66 0.83
N LYS A 231 -31.33 -2.79 1.62
CA LYS A 231 -31.88 -4.08 2.05
C LYS A 231 -32.47 -4.85 0.88
N SER A 232 -33.19 -4.17 -0.02
CA SER A 232 -33.79 -4.76 -1.22
C SER A 232 -32.74 -5.31 -2.19
N ASN A 233 -31.65 -4.56 -2.41
CA ASN A 233 -30.49 -4.99 -3.21
C ASN A 233 -29.83 -6.23 -2.62
N ALA A 234 -29.55 -6.20 -1.31
CA ALA A 234 -28.94 -7.34 -0.64
C ALA A 234 -29.82 -8.59 -0.73
N TYR A 235 -31.14 -8.45 -0.54
CA TYR A 235 -32.06 -9.58 -0.69
C TYR A 235 -32.07 -10.14 -2.12
N ALA A 236 -32.13 -9.28 -3.13
CA ALA A 236 -32.08 -9.69 -4.54
C ALA A 236 -30.79 -10.44 -4.87
N ALA A 237 -29.63 -9.93 -4.40
CA ALA A 237 -28.34 -10.57 -4.57
C ALA A 237 -28.25 -11.92 -3.84
N LEU A 238 -28.81 -12.00 -2.64
CA LEU A 238 -28.87 -13.24 -1.87
C LEU A 238 -29.78 -14.28 -2.51
N LYS A 239 -30.91 -13.89 -3.13
CA LYS A 239 -31.75 -14.80 -3.92
C LYS A 239 -30.97 -15.41 -5.09
N GLU A 240 -30.24 -14.59 -5.83
CA GLU A 240 -29.40 -15.04 -6.95
C GLU A 240 -28.25 -15.94 -6.47
N LEU A 241 -27.55 -15.53 -5.42
CA LEU A 241 -26.51 -16.34 -4.78
C LEU A 241 -27.08 -17.69 -4.31
N ASN A 242 -28.25 -17.71 -3.69
CA ASN A 242 -28.90 -18.93 -3.23
C ASN A 242 -29.27 -19.86 -4.38
N TYR A 243 -29.84 -19.29 -5.45
CA TYR A 243 -30.22 -20.03 -6.66
C TYR A 243 -29.00 -20.69 -7.36
N TYR A 244 -27.87 -19.97 -7.44
CA TYR A 244 -26.63 -20.49 -8.03
C TYR A 244 -25.70 -21.20 -7.04
N SER A 245 -26.07 -21.26 -5.76
CA SER A 245 -25.34 -22.02 -4.74
C SER A 245 -25.72 -23.49 -4.72
N ARG A 246 -26.91 -23.84 -5.23
CA ARG A 246 -27.35 -25.23 -5.37
C ARG A 246 -28.43 -25.37 -6.43
N GLY A 247 -28.31 -26.41 -7.26
CA GLY A 247 -29.38 -26.87 -8.15
C GLY A 247 -29.33 -26.32 -9.58
N ASN A 248 -28.66 -25.20 -9.83
CA ASN A 248 -28.66 -24.56 -11.15
C ASN A 248 -27.23 -24.15 -11.58
N PRO A 249 -26.79 -24.50 -12.81
CA PRO A 249 -25.53 -24.00 -13.35
C PRO A 249 -25.64 -22.51 -13.67
N PHE A 250 -24.52 -21.79 -13.55
CA PHE A 250 -24.43 -20.39 -13.95
C PHE A 250 -24.08 -20.29 -15.44
N PRO A 251 -24.89 -19.59 -16.25
CA PRO A 251 -24.59 -19.38 -17.66
C PRO A 251 -23.51 -18.29 -17.80
N PHE A 252 -22.24 -18.69 -17.75
CA PHE A 252 -21.12 -17.77 -17.94
C PHE A 252 -20.97 -17.44 -19.43
N ARG A 253 -21.14 -16.15 -19.74
CA ARG A 253 -21.16 -15.59 -21.10
C ARG A 253 -20.35 -14.30 -21.19
N ALA A 254 -19.10 -14.28 -20.73
CA ALA A 254 -18.39 -12.99 -20.62
C ALA A 254 -18.12 -12.26 -21.95
N GLU A 255 -18.11 -12.99 -23.07
CA GLU A 255 -17.94 -12.47 -24.44
C GLU A 255 -18.86 -13.22 -25.40
N ILE A 256 -19.00 -12.73 -26.65
CA ILE A 256 -19.84 -13.33 -27.71
C ILE A 256 -19.57 -14.83 -27.88
N ASN A 257 -18.30 -15.24 -27.88
CA ASN A 257 -17.89 -16.62 -28.12
C ASN A 257 -17.70 -17.44 -26.83
N THR A 258 -17.90 -16.83 -25.65
CA THR A 258 -17.77 -17.54 -24.38
C THR A 258 -19.11 -18.15 -24.00
N LYS A 259 -19.20 -19.49 -24.02
CA LYS A 259 -20.40 -20.23 -23.62
C LYS A 259 -20.04 -21.39 -22.71
N ALA A 260 -20.13 -21.17 -21.39
CA ALA A 260 -19.89 -22.20 -20.39
C ALA A 260 -20.99 -22.20 -19.33
N ASP A 261 -21.59 -23.36 -19.05
CA ASP A 261 -22.53 -23.53 -17.95
C ASP A 261 -21.76 -24.11 -16.76
N LEU A 262 -21.42 -23.25 -15.81
CA LEU A 262 -20.53 -23.59 -14.72
C LEU A 262 -21.34 -24.15 -13.54
N PRO A 263 -20.91 -25.28 -12.94
CA PRO A 263 -21.68 -25.90 -11.86
C PRO A 263 -21.69 -25.02 -10.60
N PRO A 264 -22.67 -25.16 -9.71
CA PRO A 264 -22.61 -24.56 -8.38
C PRO A 264 -21.48 -25.18 -7.52
N PRO A 265 -21.11 -24.60 -6.37
CA PRO A 265 -21.40 -23.23 -5.95
C PRO A 265 -20.43 -22.22 -6.58
N PRO A 266 -20.72 -20.90 -6.52
CA PRO A 266 -19.80 -19.85 -6.97
C PRO A 266 -18.49 -19.89 -6.17
N PHE A 267 -18.59 -19.81 -4.84
CA PHE A 267 -17.46 -19.85 -3.93
C PHE A 267 -17.30 -21.23 -3.29
N THR A 268 -16.05 -21.66 -3.08
CA THR A 268 -15.72 -22.81 -2.23
C THR A 268 -16.18 -22.53 -0.79
N TYR A 269 -15.91 -21.30 -0.30
CA TYR A 269 -16.35 -20.82 1.00
C TYR A 269 -16.98 -19.43 0.85
N CYS A 270 -18.21 -19.27 1.34
CA CYS A 270 -18.94 -18.00 1.23
C CYS A 270 -19.23 -17.43 2.63
N TYR A 271 -18.38 -16.50 3.07
CA TYR A 271 -18.55 -15.77 4.31
C TYR A 271 -19.53 -14.61 4.11
N LEU A 272 -20.59 -14.62 4.91
CA LEU A 272 -21.50 -13.50 5.11
C LEU A 272 -21.13 -12.81 6.41
N VAL A 273 -21.08 -11.48 6.42
CA VAL A 273 -20.68 -10.71 7.59
C VAL A 273 -21.53 -9.44 7.71
N SER A 274 -22.06 -9.19 8.90
CA SER A 274 -22.74 -7.94 9.26
C SER A 274 -21.90 -7.14 10.26
N ASN A 275 -22.37 -5.97 10.68
CA ASN A 275 -21.71 -5.10 11.66
C ASN A 275 -21.96 -5.47 13.13
N ARG A 276 -22.72 -6.53 13.43
CA ARG A 276 -23.06 -6.87 14.82
C ARG A 276 -23.11 -8.36 15.08
N ASN A 277 -22.82 -8.72 16.33
CA ASN A 277 -23.10 -10.03 16.93
C ASN A 277 -23.98 -9.83 18.18
N GLU A 278 -24.04 -10.83 19.06
CA GLU A 278 -24.83 -10.78 20.31
C GLU A 278 -24.24 -9.84 21.38
N CYS A 279 -22.96 -9.47 21.27
CA CYS A 279 -22.22 -8.72 22.28
C CYS A 279 -21.80 -7.32 21.82
N VAL A 280 -21.54 -7.13 20.52
CA VAL A 280 -20.91 -5.95 19.93
C VAL A 280 -21.68 -5.52 18.68
N THR A 281 -21.87 -4.21 18.54
CA THR A 281 -22.28 -3.56 17.29
C THR A 281 -21.23 -2.53 16.90
N PHE A 282 -20.57 -2.75 15.76
CA PHE A 282 -19.64 -1.78 15.21
C PHE A 282 -20.40 -0.53 14.75
N GLN A 283 -19.91 0.62 15.21
CA GLN A 283 -20.47 1.93 14.89
C GLN A 283 -19.97 2.46 13.55
N THR A 284 -18.77 2.02 13.13
CA THR A 284 -18.16 2.42 11.86
C THR A 284 -17.99 1.22 10.93
N PRO A 285 -18.16 1.38 9.61
CA PRO A 285 -17.80 0.35 8.63
C PRO A 285 -16.32 -0.06 8.69
N GLU A 286 -15.44 0.87 9.06
CA GLU A 286 -14.01 0.68 9.21
C GLU A 286 -13.67 -0.47 10.17
N ASP A 287 -14.35 -0.56 11.31
CA ASP A 287 -14.13 -1.64 12.30
C ASP A 287 -14.42 -3.02 11.70
N LEU A 288 -15.52 -3.13 10.96
CA LEU A 288 -15.88 -4.36 10.25
C LEU A 288 -14.83 -4.72 9.18
N PHE A 289 -14.37 -3.73 8.42
CA PHE A 289 -13.40 -3.95 7.35
C PHE A 289 -12.03 -4.33 7.92
N CYS A 290 -11.62 -3.76 9.05
CA CYS A 290 -10.44 -4.19 9.79
C CYS A 290 -10.58 -5.65 10.26
N MET A 291 -11.76 -6.04 10.75
CA MET A 291 -12.03 -7.42 11.18
C MET A 291 -11.93 -8.41 10.01
N ILE A 292 -12.54 -8.09 8.86
CA ILE A 292 -12.47 -8.92 7.64
C ILE A 292 -11.03 -9.01 7.13
N ALA A 293 -10.34 -7.88 7.03
CA ALA A 293 -8.96 -7.82 6.61
C ALA A 293 -8.06 -8.68 7.50
N HIS A 294 -8.26 -8.62 8.83
CA HIS A 294 -7.49 -9.42 9.76
C HIS A 294 -7.79 -10.92 9.60
N ASN A 295 -9.05 -11.32 9.45
CA ASN A 295 -9.40 -12.73 9.24
C ASN A 295 -8.81 -13.31 7.96
N ILE A 296 -8.77 -12.51 6.88
CA ILE A 296 -8.11 -12.88 5.62
C ILE A 296 -6.59 -12.94 5.83
N PHE A 297 -6.00 -11.94 6.50
CA PHE A 297 -4.57 -11.89 6.76
C PHE A 297 -4.07 -13.11 7.55
N LEU A 298 -4.87 -13.62 8.49
CA LEU A 298 -4.58 -14.85 9.25
C LEU A 298 -4.52 -16.12 8.38
N ASP A 299 -5.08 -16.12 7.16
CA ASP A 299 -4.88 -17.22 6.21
C ASP A 299 -3.48 -17.19 5.58
N PHE A 300 -2.75 -16.08 5.74
CA PHE A 300 -1.41 -15.86 5.20
C PHE A 300 -0.34 -15.80 6.29
N THR A 301 -0.67 -16.00 7.57
CA THR A 301 0.33 -15.91 8.64
C THR A 301 0.29 -17.13 9.54
N SER A 302 1.47 -17.69 9.81
CA SER A 302 1.76 -18.67 10.87
C SER A 302 1.20 -20.10 10.74
N GLN A 303 1.49 -20.94 11.75
CA GLN A 303 0.89 -22.28 11.94
C GLN A 303 -0.62 -22.20 12.20
N PHE A 304 -1.11 -21.07 12.71
CA PHE A 304 -2.53 -20.85 12.97
C PHE A 304 -3.37 -20.92 11.69
N ALA A 305 -2.82 -20.47 10.55
CA ALA A 305 -3.46 -20.59 9.24
C ALA A 305 -3.78 -22.05 8.85
N GLN A 306 -2.91 -23.01 9.18
CA GLN A 306 -3.15 -24.43 8.89
C GLN A 306 -4.33 -24.98 9.71
N HIS A 307 -4.42 -24.60 10.98
CA HIS A 307 -5.55 -24.98 11.84
C HIS A 307 -6.86 -24.36 11.35
N LYS A 308 -6.84 -23.07 11.00
CA LYS A 308 -8.00 -22.38 10.42
C LYS A 308 -8.47 -23.04 9.12
N ARG A 309 -7.56 -23.33 8.18
CA ARG A 309 -7.87 -24.04 6.92
C ARG A 309 -8.44 -25.45 7.16
N SER A 310 -7.82 -26.23 8.05
CA SER A 310 -8.29 -27.59 8.37
C SER A 310 -9.72 -27.59 8.91
N ILE A 311 -10.05 -26.65 9.78
CA ILE A 311 -11.40 -26.51 10.34
C ILE A 311 -12.38 -26.05 9.27
N ARG A 312 -12.00 -25.05 8.47
CA ARG A 312 -12.82 -24.56 7.36
C ARG A 312 -13.19 -25.71 6.41
N ASN A 313 -12.26 -26.62 6.12
CA ASN A 313 -12.52 -27.84 5.33
C ASN A 313 -13.53 -28.78 6.01
N ASN A 314 -13.45 -28.96 7.33
CA ASN A 314 -14.40 -29.79 8.08
C ASN A 314 -15.82 -29.21 8.05
N ILE A 315 -15.97 -27.90 8.24
CA ILE A 315 -17.27 -27.22 8.10
C ILE A 315 -17.73 -27.29 6.64
N GLY A 316 -16.81 -27.11 5.70
CA GLY A 316 -17.03 -27.23 4.25
C GLY A 316 -17.66 -28.56 3.84
N ALA A 317 -17.21 -29.68 4.41
CA ALA A 317 -17.80 -30.99 4.15
C ALA A 317 -19.30 -31.07 4.49
N LEU A 318 -19.77 -30.29 5.46
CA LEU A 318 -21.17 -30.20 5.86
C LEU A 318 -22.01 -29.29 4.94
N THR A 319 -21.38 -28.47 4.10
CA THR A 319 -22.07 -27.57 3.17
C THR A 319 -22.60 -28.26 1.92
N VAL A 320 -22.16 -29.50 1.66
CA VAL A 320 -22.47 -30.27 0.45
C VAL A 320 -23.95 -30.65 0.38
N GLN A 321 -24.60 -30.91 1.52
CA GLN A 321 -26.02 -31.31 1.57
C GLN A 321 -26.93 -30.12 1.92
N PRO A 322 -28.14 -30.05 1.33
CA PRO A 322 -29.07 -29.01 1.68
C PRO A 322 -29.66 -29.32 3.05
N ASP A 323 -30.43 -28.39 3.58
CA ASP A 323 -31.29 -28.74 4.70
C ASP A 323 -32.47 -29.63 4.25
N GLU A 324 -33.32 -30.05 5.19
CA GLU A 324 -34.44 -30.96 4.91
C GLU A 324 -35.51 -30.34 4.00
N LEU A 325 -35.47 -29.01 3.78
CA LEU A 325 -36.36 -28.27 2.88
C LEU A 325 -35.70 -27.97 1.53
N GLY A 326 -34.52 -28.52 1.25
CA GLY A 326 -33.80 -28.32 0.01
C GLY A 326 -33.03 -27.00 -0.06
N CYS A 327 -32.98 -26.20 1.01
CA CYS A 327 -32.26 -24.93 0.99
C CYS A 327 -30.73 -25.14 1.05
N PRO A 328 -29.93 -24.40 0.27
CA PRO A 328 -28.47 -24.44 0.34
C PRO A 328 -27.96 -24.09 1.74
N GLN A 329 -26.89 -24.76 2.18
CA GLN A 329 -26.24 -24.53 3.48
C GLN A 329 -24.79 -24.04 3.34
N ASN A 330 -24.36 -23.62 2.16
CA ASN A 330 -22.95 -23.30 1.84
C ASN A 330 -22.48 -21.90 2.30
N TYR A 331 -23.06 -21.40 3.38
CA TYR A 331 -22.73 -20.11 3.96
C TYR A 331 -21.96 -20.27 5.27
N MET A 332 -21.05 -19.34 5.51
CA MET A 332 -20.22 -19.25 6.70
C MET A 332 -20.29 -17.82 7.26
N THR A 333 -19.92 -17.67 8.51
CA THR A 333 -19.69 -16.40 9.17
C THR A 333 -18.61 -16.59 10.22
N PHE A 334 -18.06 -15.48 10.72
CA PHE A 334 -17.03 -15.52 11.74
C PHE A 334 -17.10 -14.29 12.64
N GLY A 335 -16.42 -14.39 13.76
CA GLY A 335 -16.09 -13.28 14.63
C GLY A 335 -14.64 -13.39 15.07
N LEU A 336 -14.06 -12.23 15.33
CA LEU A 336 -12.65 -12.09 15.70
C LEU A 336 -12.57 -11.07 16.83
N SER A 337 -11.77 -11.37 17.84
CA SER A 337 -11.27 -10.39 18.80
C SER A 337 -9.83 -10.71 19.16
N SER A 338 -9.08 -9.72 19.65
CA SER A 338 -7.73 -10.00 20.16
C SER A 338 -7.34 -9.17 21.38
N VAL A 339 -6.38 -9.67 22.13
CA VAL A 339 -5.58 -8.87 23.05
C VAL A 339 -4.27 -8.57 22.36
N TYR A 340 -3.95 -7.31 22.10
CA TYR A 340 -2.84 -6.96 21.22
C TYR A 340 -1.92 -5.91 21.83
N PHE A 341 -0.61 -6.12 21.67
CA PHE A 341 0.43 -5.12 21.88
C PHE A 341 1.12 -4.81 20.52
N PRO A 342 1.08 -3.57 20.02
CA PRO A 342 1.55 -3.21 18.70
C PRO A 342 3.08 -3.05 18.64
N ARG A 343 3.82 -4.15 18.81
CA ARG A 343 5.30 -4.14 18.92
C ARG A 343 6.00 -3.50 17.72
N GLU A 344 5.55 -3.75 16.49
CA GLU A 344 6.19 -3.22 15.28
C GLU A 344 6.01 -1.72 15.19
N ARG A 345 4.86 -1.22 15.67
CA ARG A 345 4.59 0.21 15.76
C ARG A 345 5.48 0.91 16.78
N VAL A 346 5.60 0.34 17.99
CA VAL A 346 6.49 0.86 19.03
C VAL A 346 7.93 0.87 18.51
N MET A 347 8.38 -0.23 17.93
CA MET A 347 9.72 -0.36 17.36
C MET A 347 9.96 0.64 16.22
N ASN A 348 8.96 0.85 15.34
CA ASN A 348 9.04 1.88 14.29
C ASN A 348 9.16 3.28 14.92
N ALA A 349 8.26 3.66 15.82
CA ALA A 349 8.31 4.97 16.49
C ALA A 349 9.68 5.22 17.14
N CYS A 350 10.19 4.24 17.90
CA CYS A 350 11.52 4.31 18.50
C CYS A 350 12.64 4.43 17.44
N SER A 351 12.53 3.72 16.31
CA SER A 351 13.51 3.77 15.21
C SER A 351 13.51 5.11 14.49
N TYR A 352 12.34 5.69 14.24
CA TYR A 352 12.20 7.05 13.70
C TYR A 352 12.81 8.08 14.65
N ARG A 353 12.51 7.98 15.95
CA ARG A 353 13.10 8.85 16.97
C ARG A 353 14.63 8.73 17.05
N LEU A 354 15.16 7.50 16.99
CA LEU A 354 16.61 7.27 16.99
C LEU A 354 17.26 7.81 15.71
N GLY A 355 16.65 7.54 14.55
CA GLY A 355 17.06 8.09 13.27
C GLY A 355 17.16 9.61 13.30
N LYS A 356 16.10 10.27 13.78
CA LYS A 356 16.05 11.71 13.98
C LYS A 356 17.22 12.20 14.85
N ASN A 357 17.49 11.51 15.96
CA ASN A 357 18.57 11.87 16.87
C ASN A 357 19.97 11.62 16.28
N VAL A 358 20.14 10.61 15.43
CA VAL A 358 21.38 10.38 14.67
C VAL A 358 21.60 11.48 13.63
N VAL A 359 20.57 11.86 12.87
CA VAL A 359 20.71 12.95 11.89
C VAL A 359 20.94 14.29 12.57
N LYS A 360 20.27 14.55 13.71
CA LYS A 360 20.58 15.70 14.57
C LYS A 360 22.00 15.65 15.12
N PHE A 361 22.50 14.46 15.45
CA PHE A 361 23.90 14.26 15.85
C PHE A 361 24.88 14.63 14.72
N TRP A 362 24.56 14.31 13.46
CA TRP A 362 25.35 14.73 12.29
C TRP A 362 25.27 16.24 12.00
N LEU A 363 24.13 16.87 12.29
CA LEU A 363 23.91 18.31 12.10
C LEU A 363 24.54 19.18 13.18
N LYS A 364 24.81 18.62 14.37
CA LYS A 364 25.07 19.33 15.64
C LYS A 364 25.85 20.65 15.47
N PRO A 365 25.30 21.78 15.96
CA PRO A 365 26.10 22.98 16.22
C PRO A 365 26.99 22.74 17.44
N THR A 366 28.20 23.29 17.41
CA THR A 366 29.24 23.04 18.39
C THR A 366 29.02 23.84 19.68
N ASP A 367 29.07 23.17 20.85
CA ASP A 367 29.12 23.83 22.17
C ASP A 367 30.55 24.28 22.57
N THR A 368 31.58 23.66 21.99
CA THR A 368 32.98 24.07 22.14
C THR A 368 33.29 25.36 21.39
N TYR A 369 33.57 26.42 22.14
CA TYR A 369 34.11 27.68 21.64
C TYR A 369 35.60 27.50 21.28
N VAL A 370 35.87 27.07 20.05
CA VAL A 370 37.19 27.31 19.44
C VAL A 370 37.12 28.72 18.83
N PRO A 371 37.92 29.69 19.29
CA PRO A 371 37.97 31.01 18.66
C PRO A 371 38.28 30.85 17.16
N MET A 372 37.36 31.28 16.30
CA MET A 372 37.47 31.08 14.85
C MET A 372 38.76 31.72 14.32
N ASP A 373 39.13 32.90 14.85
CA ASP A 373 40.34 33.62 14.48
C ASP A 373 41.62 32.81 14.73
N ASP A 374 41.75 32.20 15.92
CA ASP A 374 42.92 31.38 16.26
C ASP A 374 43.01 30.12 15.39
N PHE A 375 41.86 29.53 15.06
CA PHE A 375 41.79 28.34 14.21
C PHE A 375 42.15 28.68 12.76
N LEU A 376 41.57 29.77 12.23
CA LEU A 376 41.85 30.29 10.90
C LEU A 376 43.33 30.67 10.76
N GLU A 377 43.89 31.37 11.73
CA GLU A 377 45.31 31.73 11.73
C GLU A 377 46.20 30.48 11.67
N LYS A 378 45.95 29.48 12.53
CA LYS A 378 46.71 28.21 12.51
C LYS A 378 46.60 27.51 11.16
N PHE A 379 45.42 27.49 10.56
CA PHE A 379 45.21 26.90 9.24
C PHE A 379 46.05 27.63 8.18
N LEU A 380 46.02 28.96 8.15
CA LEU A 380 46.77 29.77 7.19
C LEU A 380 48.29 29.64 7.36
N ILE A 381 48.79 29.54 8.59
CA ILE A 381 50.22 29.33 8.87
C ILE A 381 50.64 27.92 8.44
N ASN A 382 49.93 26.88 8.87
CA ASN A 382 50.30 25.48 8.62
C ASN A 382 50.31 25.16 7.12
N ASN A 383 49.42 25.80 6.35
CA ASN A 383 49.33 25.59 4.90
C ASN A 383 50.14 26.60 4.08
N ARG A 384 50.91 27.49 4.73
CA ARG A 384 51.73 28.53 4.10
C ARG A 384 50.90 29.45 3.18
N LEU A 385 49.83 29.99 3.74
CA LEU A 385 48.89 30.90 3.05
C LEU A 385 48.79 32.27 3.73
N MET A 386 49.34 32.42 4.94
CA MET A 386 49.22 33.68 5.68
C MET A 386 49.97 34.84 5.00
N GLU A 387 49.28 35.99 4.92
CA GLU A 387 49.84 37.27 4.52
C GLU A 387 49.59 38.30 5.62
N SER A 388 50.64 38.78 6.27
CA SER A 388 50.51 39.72 7.38
C SER A 388 51.67 40.70 7.44
N GLN A 389 51.35 41.95 7.15
CA GLN A 389 52.29 43.07 7.31
C GLN A 389 52.74 43.22 8.78
N LYS A 390 51.82 43.07 9.74
CA LYS A 390 52.11 43.20 11.18
C LYS A 390 53.08 42.12 11.67
N LYS A 391 52.92 40.87 11.21
CA LYS A 391 53.75 39.73 11.60
C LYS A 391 54.97 39.52 10.68
N LYS A 392 55.09 40.30 9.60
CA LYS A 392 56.10 40.17 8.54
C LYS A 392 56.13 38.77 7.92
N ILE A 393 54.94 38.19 7.71
CA ILE A 393 54.76 36.87 7.11
C ILE A 393 54.20 37.07 5.70
N HIS A 394 54.86 36.50 4.70
CA HIS A 394 54.43 36.53 3.30
C HIS A 394 54.64 35.15 2.68
N HIS A 395 53.63 34.30 2.69
CA HIS A 395 53.78 32.93 2.21
C HIS A 395 53.38 32.72 0.74
N ILE A 396 52.43 33.50 0.21
CA ILE A 396 51.89 33.35 -1.14
C ILE A 396 52.91 33.86 -2.18
N LEU A 397 53.47 35.05 -1.97
CA LEU A 397 54.40 35.65 -2.93
C LEU A 397 55.67 34.79 -3.17
N PRO A 398 56.34 34.23 -2.14
CA PRO A 398 57.50 33.36 -2.37
C PRO A 398 57.16 32.10 -3.17
N ALA A 399 55.97 31.52 -2.98
CA ALA A 399 55.54 30.33 -3.73
C ALA A 399 55.38 30.63 -5.22
N ILE A 400 54.91 31.84 -5.58
CA ILE A 400 54.79 32.29 -6.96
C ILE A 400 56.18 32.62 -7.56
N MET A 401 57.09 33.15 -6.76
CA MET A 401 58.39 33.68 -7.18
C MET A 401 59.50 32.62 -7.42
N VAL A 402 59.18 31.33 -7.30
CA VAL A 402 60.15 30.24 -7.53
C VAL A 402 60.52 30.12 -9.00
N ALA A 403 61.78 30.39 -9.36
CA ALA A 403 62.29 30.25 -10.72
C ALA A 403 62.84 28.83 -10.99
N ASN A 404 63.59 28.29 -10.02
CA ASN A 404 64.16 26.96 -10.10
C ASN A 404 64.13 26.30 -8.72
N ALA A 405 63.16 25.41 -8.51
CA ALA A 405 63.00 24.70 -7.26
C ALA A 405 64.20 23.80 -6.91
N ALA A 406 64.80 23.12 -7.90
CA ALA A 406 65.93 22.20 -7.66
C ALA A 406 67.20 22.94 -7.19
N ALA A 407 67.38 24.19 -7.62
CA ALA A 407 68.48 25.03 -7.20
C ALA A 407 68.11 26.01 -6.07
N ASN A 408 66.89 25.92 -5.52
CA ASN A 408 66.35 26.85 -4.52
C ASN A 408 66.51 28.33 -4.90
N ARG A 409 66.22 28.67 -6.16
CA ARG A 409 66.37 30.03 -6.70
C ARG A 409 65.06 30.70 -7.04
N ASP A 410 64.94 31.96 -6.67
CA ASP A 410 63.82 32.84 -7.04
C ASP A 410 64.13 33.68 -8.30
N PHE A 411 63.11 34.31 -8.87
CA PHE A 411 63.29 35.13 -10.07
C PHE A 411 64.18 36.37 -9.84
N ASN A 412 64.22 36.94 -8.63
CA ASN A 412 65.08 38.09 -8.33
C ASN A 412 66.57 37.69 -8.39
N GLN A 413 66.89 36.47 -7.94
CA GLN A 413 68.21 35.89 -8.03
C GLN A 413 68.59 35.59 -9.48
N GLU A 414 67.66 35.14 -10.32
CA GLU A 414 67.92 34.96 -11.75
C GLU A 414 68.11 36.28 -12.51
N VAL A 415 67.41 37.36 -12.14
CA VAL A 415 67.67 38.71 -12.67
C VAL A 415 69.06 39.20 -12.27
N THR A 416 69.45 38.98 -11.02
CA THR A 416 70.79 39.35 -10.53
C THR A 416 71.89 38.56 -11.26
N ARG A 417 71.63 37.27 -11.52
CA ARG A 417 72.52 36.42 -12.29
C ARG A 417 72.65 36.89 -13.74
N TRP A 418 71.54 37.23 -14.40
CA TRP A 418 71.56 37.81 -15.74
C TRP A 418 72.44 39.07 -15.79
N ALA A 419 72.28 39.97 -14.83
CA ALA A 419 73.07 41.19 -14.76
C ALA A 419 74.58 40.90 -14.62
N GLY A 420 74.96 39.93 -13.79
CA GLY A 420 76.36 39.50 -13.65
C GLY A 420 76.92 38.82 -14.90
N GLU A 421 76.13 37.99 -15.58
CA GLU A 421 76.51 37.37 -16.86
C GLU A 421 76.67 38.41 -17.97
N LEU A 422 75.78 39.41 -18.02
CA LEU A 422 75.84 40.53 -18.95
C LEU A 422 77.09 41.40 -18.69
N GLU A 423 77.36 41.77 -17.44
CA GLU A 423 78.55 42.57 -17.08
C GLU A 423 79.84 41.84 -17.50
N LYS A 424 79.92 40.52 -17.25
CA LYS A 424 81.07 39.70 -17.64
C LYS A 424 81.22 39.64 -19.17
N ALA A 425 80.12 39.44 -19.90
CA ALA A 425 80.14 39.37 -21.36
C ALA A 425 80.58 40.69 -22.02
N MET A 426 80.27 41.84 -21.40
CA MET A 426 80.60 43.15 -21.96
C MET A 426 82.09 43.54 -21.82
N ARG A 427 82.89 42.82 -21.01
CA ARG A 427 84.31 43.13 -20.82
C ARG A 427 85.15 42.95 -22.08
N GLU A 428 84.75 42.02 -22.94
CA GLU A 428 85.44 41.65 -24.18
C GLU A 428 84.84 42.33 -25.43
N VAL A 429 83.84 43.20 -25.26
CA VAL A 429 83.14 43.86 -26.38
C VAL A 429 83.83 45.18 -26.74
N PRO A 430 84.18 45.41 -28.03
CA PRO A 430 84.74 46.68 -28.47
C PRO A 430 83.80 47.85 -28.18
N SER A 431 84.35 48.99 -27.72
CA SER A 431 83.56 50.16 -27.31
C SER A 431 82.57 50.66 -28.38
N GLN A 432 82.92 50.55 -29.66
CA GLN A 432 82.06 50.94 -30.80
C GLN A 432 80.80 50.08 -30.94
N SER A 433 80.83 48.84 -30.45
CA SER A 433 79.71 47.88 -30.50
C SER A 433 79.06 47.64 -29.13
N LEU A 434 79.56 48.28 -28.07
CA LEU A 434 79.12 48.05 -26.70
C LEU A 434 77.63 48.36 -26.52
N GLN A 435 77.17 49.50 -27.03
CA GLN A 435 75.78 49.91 -26.90
C GLN A 435 74.82 48.97 -27.65
N SER A 436 75.14 48.62 -28.89
CA SER A 436 74.29 47.73 -29.69
C SER A 436 74.26 46.32 -29.11
N LYS A 437 75.38 45.85 -28.56
CA LYS A 437 75.44 44.54 -27.90
C LYS A 437 74.66 44.51 -26.58
N LEU A 438 74.81 45.53 -25.73
CA LEU A 438 74.00 45.70 -24.51
C LEU A 438 72.50 45.70 -24.84
N LYS A 439 72.09 46.51 -25.81
CA LYS A 439 70.71 46.58 -26.29
C LYS A 439 70.20 45.21 -26.73
N SER A 440 70.99 44.46 -27.51
CA SER A 440 70.60 43.11 -27.97
C SER A 440 70.45 42.10 -26.82
N PHE A 441 71.31 42.17 -25.79
CA PHE A 441 71.22 41.30 -24.61
C PHE A 441 69.98 41.62 -23.76
N ASP A 442 69.71 42.91 -23.55
CA ASP A 442 68.54 43.41 -22.81
C ASP A 442 67.24 43.06 -23.55
N GLU A 443 67.19 43.24 -24.87
CA GLU A 443 66.06 42.86 -25.73
C GLU A 443 65.82 41.34 -25.72
N SER A 444 66.87 40.53 -25.67
CA SER A 444 66.73 39.08 -25.55
C SER A 444 66.18 38.68 -24.18
N PHE A 445 66.59 39.36 -23.11
CA PHE A 445 66.14 39.05 -21.75
C PHE A 445 64.73 39.59 -21.47
N SER A 446 64.38 40.76 -22.02
CA SER A 446 63.05 41.37 -21.85
C SER A 446 61.91 40.51 -22.38
N LYS A 447 62.17 39.67 -23.38
CA LYS A 447 61.20 38.68 -23.91
C LYS A 447 60.65 37.74 -22.83
N LYS A 448 61.39 37.51 -21.73
CA LYS A 448 60.95 36.67 -20.61
C LYS A 448 59.82 37.29 -19.77
N PHE A 449 59.52 38.58 -19.97
CA PHE A 449 58.58 39.37 -19.17
C PHE A 449 57.40 39.92 -19.98
N PHE A 450 57.07 39.29 -21.10
CA PHE A 450 55.92 39.68 -21.92
C PHE A 450 54.66 38.92 -21.49
N ASP A 451 53.52 39.61 -21.41
CA ASP A 451 52.22 39.04 -21.04
C ASP A 451 51.01 39.65 -21.77
N ALA A 452 51.19 40.21 -22.97
CA ALA A 452 50.07 40.82 -23.70
C ALA A 452 49.22 39.81 -24.49
N HIS A 453 49.66 38.55 -24.62
CA HIS A 453 48.88 37.50 -25.26
C HIS A 453 47.79 36.97 -24.29
N PRO A 454 46.57 36.65 -24.74
CA PRO A 454 45.52 36.11 -23.87
C PRO A 454 45.85 34.73 -23.28
N ASP A 455 46.56 33.88 -24.02
CA ASP A 455 47.04 32.56 -23.55
C ASP A 455 48.35 32.71 -22.76
N PRO A 456 48.39 32.33 -21.47
CA PRO A 456 49.59 32.36 -20.64
C PRO A 456 50.76 31.51 -21.14
N LYS A 457 50.51 30.51 -22.02
CA LYS A 457 51.58 29.70 -22.64
C LYS A 457 52.40 30.45 -23.68
N GLU A 458 51.85 31.56 -24.18
CA GLU A 458 52.54 32.46 -25.12
C GLU A 458 53.18 33.65 -24.38
N TRP A 459 53.18 33.63 -23.04
CA TRP A 459 53.90 34.63 -22.24
C TRP A 459 55.40 34.35 -22.27
N GLY A 460 56.18 35.35 -21.88
CA GLY A 460 57.62 35.15 -21.68
C GLY A 460 57.89 34.14 -20.59
N ASP A 461 58.96 33.35 -20.74
CA ASP A 461 59.24 32.17 -19.90
C ASP A 461 59.10 32.40 -18.39
N TYR A 462 59.43 33.59 -17.86
CA TYR A 462 59.32 33.86 -16.43
C TYR A 462 57.87 34.09 -16.01
N PHE A 463 57.12 34.86 -16.80
CA PHE A 463 55.71 35.12 -16.53
C PHE A 463 54.84 33.88 -16.74
N GLU A 464 55.14 33.06 -17.76
CA GLU A 464 54.54 31.74 -17.94
C GLU A 464 54.81 30.87 -16.71
N LYS A 465 56.08 30.77 -16.26
CA LYS A 465 56.44 29.98 -15.08
C LYS A 465 55.77 30.44 -13.79
N MET A 466 55.64 31.76 -13.58
CA MET A 466 54.88 32.31 -12.45
C MET A 466 53.41 31.91 -12.51
N TYR A 467 52.81 31.91 -13.70
CA TYR A 467 51.45 31.42 -13.90
C TYR A 467 51.35 29.92 -13.58
N GLU A 468 52.27 29.08 -14.06
CA GLU A 468 52.31 27.64 -13.73
C GLU A 468 52.44 27.41 -12.21
N ASN A 469 53.31 28.14 -11.53
CA ASN A 469 53.47 28.06 -10.07
C ASN A 469 52.15 28.40 -9.37
N THR A 470 51.44 29.40 -9.87
CA THR A 470 50.14 29.85 -9.35
C THR A 470 49.09 28.76 -9.55
N GLN A 471 48.97 28.19 -10.75
CA GLN A 471 48.01 27.10 -11.04
C GLN A 471 48.28 25.87 -10.16
N LYS A 472 49.56 25.50 -9.99
CA LYS A 472 49.93 24.39 -9.09
C LYS A 472 49.58 24.69 -7.63
N LEU A 473 49.75 25.93 -7.19
CA LEU A 473 49.36 26.35 -5.84
C LEU A 473 47.84 26.28 -5.65
N ILE A 474 47.06 26.77 -6.62
CA ILE A 474 45.58 26.65 -6.63
C ILE A 474 45.17 25.18 -6.50
N GLU A 475 45.71 24.30 -7.35
CA GLU A 475 45.36 22.87 -7.32
C GLU A 475 45.71 22.21 -5.99
N THR A 476 46.91 22.49 -5.47
CA THR A 476 47.40 21.89 -4.22
C THR A 476 46.54 22.35 -3.04
N GLN A 477 46.29 23.65 -2.92
CA GLN A 477 45.56 24.23 -1.79
C GLN A 477 44.06 23.95 -1.88
N GLY A 478 43.52 23.83 -3.10
CA GLY A 478 42.14 23.37 -3.30
C GLY A 478 41.91 21.97 -2.74
N LYS A 479 42.82 21.01 -3.00
CA LYS A 479 42.74 19.65 -2.44
C LYS A 479 42.87 19.63 -0.92
N VAL A 480 43.75 20.47 -0.37
CA VAL A 480 43.91 20.62 1.09
C VAL A 480 42.61 21.13 1.71
N LEU A 481 41.99 22.14 1.11
CA LEU A 481 40.72 22.71 1.58
C LEU A 481 39.58 21.68 1.54
N GLU A 482 39.43 20.95 0.43
CA GLU A 482 38.42 19.89 0.30
C GLU A 482 38.59 18.79 1.35
N THR A 483 39.84 18.35 1.57
CA THR A 483 40.16 17.35 2.60
C THR A 483 39.83 17.88 3.99
N ARG A 484 40.16 19.15 4.26
CA ARG A 484 39.92 19.78 5.54
C ARG A 484 38.44 19.90 5.87
N ILE A 485 37.60 20.29 4.90
CA ILE A 485 36.14 20.34 5.06
C ILE A 485 35.60 18.96 5.44
N GLN A 486 36.07 17.92 4.77
CA GLN A 486 35.65 16.56 5.08
C GLN A 486 35.98 16.17 6.51
N GLU A 487 37.19 16.46 6.98
CA GLU A 487 37.59 16.23 8.38
C GLU A 487 36.72 17.02 9.36
N MET A 488 36.45 18.29 9.09
CA MET A 488 35.69 19.16 9.99
C MET A 488 34.21 18.76 10.08
N VAL A 489 33.59 18.34 8.97
CA VAL A 489 32.22 17.82 8.97
C VAL A 489 32.13 16.50 9.74
N GLU A 490 33.19 15.68 9.71
CA GLU A 490 33.26 14.39 10.42
C GLU A 490 33.63 14.52 11.90
N ASP A 491 34.23 15.64 12.31
CA ASP A 491 34.63 15.89 13.68
C ASP A 491 33.39 16.19 14.55
N THR A 492 33.25 15.42 15.63
CA THR A 492 32.13 15.53 16.57
C THR A 492 32.06 16.87 17.31
N ASN A 493 33.15 17.63 17.33
CA ASN A 493 33.27 18.94 17.94
C ASN A 493 33.30 20.09 16.92
N MET A 494 33.03 19.86 15.63
CA MET A 494 32.97 20.93 14.63
C MET A 494 31.68 20.83 13.81
N GLY A 495 31.51 19.73 13.08
CA GLY A 495 30.32 19.51 12.27
C GLY A 495 30.12 20.53 11.13
N PRO A 496 28.95 20.46 10.46
CA PRO A 496 28.66 21.26 9.27
C PRO A 496 28.61 22.77 9.53
N ASP A 497 28.05 23.21 10.66
CA ASP A 497 27.87 24.64 10.94
C ASP A 497 29.20 25.35 11.20
N PHE A 498 30.07 24.78 12.03
CA PHE A 498 31.42 25.32 12.25
C PHE A 498 32.21 25.38 10.94
N THR A 499 32.09 24.34 10.11
CA THR A 499 32.74 24.30 8.79
C THR A 499 32.25 25.42 7.88
N ARG A 500 30.95 25.72 7.89
CA ARG A 500 30.38 26.86 7.16
C ARG A 500 30.94 28.19 7.66
N GLN A 501 31.03 28.38 8.98
CA GLN A 501 31.59 29.61 9.56
C GLN A 501 33.08 29.78 9.22
N PHE A 502 33.86 28.69 9.29
CA PHE A 502 35.26 28.69 8.89
C PHE A 502 35.46 29.09 7.43
N LEU A 503 34.65 28.55 6.51
CA LEU A 503 34.76 28.90 5.09
C LEU A 503 34.43 30.37 4.83
N LYS A 504 33.43 30.93 5.52
CA LYS A 504 33.11 32.37 5.44
C LYS A 504 34.26 33.24 5.95
N ALA A 505 34.82 32.92 7.11
CA ALA A 505 35.95 33.63 7.67
C ALA A 505 37.21 33.53 6.77
N LEU A 506 37.47 32.36 6.19
CA LEU A 506 38.55 32.15 5.22
C LEU A 506 38.37 32.98 3.96
N SER A 507 37.13 33.08 3.45
CA SER A 507 36.81 33.93 2.29
C SER A 507 37.04 35.41 2.58
N GLU A 508 36.59 35.91 3.73
CA GLU A 508 36.80 37.29 4.17
C GLU A 508 38.31 37.64 4.30
N GLU A 509 39.12 36.69 4.80
CA GLU A 509 40.57 36.88 4.89
C GLU A 509 41.22 36.95 3.50
N PHE A 510 40.82 36.10 2.55
CA PHE A 510 41.32 36.17 1.17
C PHE A 510 40.89 37.44 0.43
N GLU A 511 39.68 37.95 0.67
CA GLU A 511 39.25 39.27 0.16
C GLU A 511 40.17 40.39 0.68
N THR A 512 40.57 40.30 1.95
CA THR A 512 41.54 41.23 2.54
C THR A 512 42.91 41.12 1.86
N TYR A 513 43.35 39.91 1.49
CA TYR A 513 44.60 39.71 0.74
C TYR A 513 44.51 40.26 -0.69
N ILE A 514 43.38 40.06 -1.39
CA ILE A 514 43.13 40.63 -2.71
C ILE A 514 43.25 42.16 -2.67
N SER A 515 42.61 42.81 -1.70
CA SER A 515 42.68 44.26 -1.50
C SER A 515 44.13 44.73 -1.27
N THR A 516 44.85 44.03 -0.40
CA THR A 516 46.26 44.33 -0.07
C THR A 516 47.16 44.21 -1.29
N PHE A 517 47.11 43.08 -2.02
CA PHE A 517 47.92 42.87 -3.21
C PHE A 517 47.56 43.83 -4.35
N THR A 518 46.29 44.20 -4.47
CA THR A 518 45.83 45.21 -5.44
C THR A 518 46.43 46.58 -5.12
N GLN A 519 46.41 46.98 -3.84
CA GLN A 519 47.02 48.22 -3.40
C GLN A 519 48.53 48.23 -3.65
N GLU A 520 49.25 47.16 -3.28
CA GLU A 520 50.69 47.02 -3.55
C GLU A 520 51.00 47.10 -5.04
N ARG A 521 50.24 46.39 -5.87
CA ARG A 521 50.40 46.42 -7.34
C ARG A 521 50.21 47.82 -7.90
N ASN A 522 49.16 48.53 -7.48
CA ASN A 522 48.87 49.89 -7.93
C ASN A 522 49.95 50.90 -7.54
N GLN A 523 50.72 50.65 -6.48
CA GLN A 523 51.87 51.47 -6.10
C GLN A 523 53.11 51.17 -6.97
N LEU A 524 53.27 49.92 -7.44
CA LEU A 524 54.42 49.47 -8.23
C LEU A 524 54.26 49.74 -9.74
N GLU A 525 53.03 49.73 -10.25
CA GLU A 525 52.73 49.90 -11.68
C GLU A 525 53.28 51.22 -12.26
N PRO A 526 53.11 52.40 -11.61
CA PRO A 526 53.65 53.67 -12.11
C PRO A 526 55.18 53.71 -12.14
N LEU A 527 55.85 52.89 -11.33
CA LEU A 527 57.31 52.83 -11.29
C LEU A 527 57.90 52.11 -12.50
N LYS A 528 57.12 51.30 -13.22
CA LYS A 528 57.56 50.55 -14.40
C LYS A 528 58.15 51.47 -15.46
N GLN A 529 57.40 52.51 -15.87
CA GLN A 529 57.87 53.47 -16.87
C GLN A 529 59.07 54.27 -16.36
N LYS A 530 59.02 54.75 -15.12
CA LYS A 530 60.11 55.53 -14.51
C LYS A 530 61.44 54.75 -14.48
N MET A 531 61.40 53.46 -14.10
CA MET A 531 62.58 52.61 -14.06
C MET A 531 63.05 52.21 -15.46
N GLN A 532 62.12 52.03 -16.41
CA GLN A 532 62.46 51.81 -17.82
C GLN A 532 63.20 53.01 -18.42
N ASP A 533 62.69 54.22 -18.17
CA ASP A 533 63.28 55.47 -18.64
C ASP A 533 64.67 55.70 -18.01
N ALA A 534 64.83 55.38 -16.72
CA ALA A 534 66.13 55.43 -16.05
C ALA A 534 67.15 54.49 -16.71
N LYS A 535 66.75 53.24 -16.99
CA LYS A 535 67.58 52.24 -17.70
C LYS A 535 67.95 52.71 -19.11
N LEU A 536 66.97 53.21 -19.88
CA LEU A 536 67.18 53.72 -21.24
C LEU A 536 68.05 54.97 -21.27
N LYS A 537 67.94 55.84 -20.26
CA LYS A 537 68.81 57.02 -20.10
C LYS A 537 70.27 56.62 -19.92
N VAL A 538 70.57 55.59 -19.12
CA VAL A 538 71.93 55.06 -18.99
C VAL A 538 72.42 54.48 -20.32
N LEU A 539 71.57 53.73 -21.04
CA LEU A 539 71.92 53.18 -22.37
C LEU A 539 72.18 54.27 -23.43
N ALA A 540 71.48 55.41 -23.35
CA ALA A 540 71.71 56.57 -24.20
C ALA A 540 73.05 57.26 -23.84
N GLY A 541 73.34 57.42 -22.55
CA GLY A 541 74.61 57.97 -22.07
C GLY A 541 75.84 57.17 -22.54
N ILE A 542 75.72 55.83 -22.62
CA ILE A 542 76.77 54.97 -23.18
C ILE A 542 77.07 55.34 -24.64
N LYS A 543 76.05 55.67 -25.45
CA LYS A 543 76.25 56.11 -26.84
C LYS A 543 77.06 57.40 -26.91
N GLU A 544 76.68 58.36 -26.07
CA GLU A 544 77.31 59.67 -26.00
C GLU A 544 78.78 59.54 -25.56
N HIS A 545 79.06 58.71 -24.55
CA HIS A 545 80.42 58.46 -24.07
C HIS A 545 81.30 57.70 -25.09
N VAL A 546 80.71 56.80 -25.89
CA VAL A 546 81.41 56.13 -27.00
C VAL A 546 81.76 57.12 -28.12
N GLN A 547 80.88 58.09 -28.42
CA GLN A 547 81.04 59.06 -29.52
C GLN A 547 81.83 60.33 -29.14
N ALA A 548 82.09 60.57 -27.85
CA ALA A 548 82.76 61.76 -27.36
C ALA A 548 84.25 61.85 -27.78
N PRO A 549 84.68 62.92 -28.49
CA PRO A 549 86.09 63.18 -28.77
C PRO A 549 86.83 63.63 -27.50
N PHE A 550 88.06 63.12 -27.29
CA PHE A 550 88.97 63.48 -26.17
C PHE A 550 88.58 63.04 -24.74
N MET A 551 87.75 62.00 -24.58
CA MET A 551 87.41 61.46 -23.25
C MET A 551 88.59 60.75 -22.56
N PHE A 552 89.12 61.35 -21.49
CA PHE A 552 90.08 60.70 -20.58
C PHE A 552 89.42 59.54 -19.83
N SER A 553 90.14 58.44 -19.60
CA SER A 553 89.65 57.24 -18.87
C SER A 553 88.40 56.54 -19.46
N ARG A 554 88.14 56.69 -20.77
CA ARG A 554 86.97 56.12 -21.47
C ARG A 554 86.65 54.67 -21.09
N GLY A 555 87.66 53.80 -20.96
CA GLY A 555 87.46 52.39 -20.58
C GLY A 555 86.89 52.19 -19.16
N GLU A 556 87.24 53.05 -18.20
CA GLU A 556 86.69 52.98 -16.84
C GLU A 556 85.28 53.58 -16.77
N VAL A 557 85.04 54.67 -17.49
CA VAL A 557 83.71 55.29 -17.63
C VAL A 557 82.73 54.30 -18.25
N LEU A 558 83.09 53.66 -19.36
CA LEU A 558 82.21 52.67 -20.01
C LEU A 558 81.98 51.42 -19.15
N LYS A 559 82.97 50.98 -18.35
CA LYS A 559 82.78 49.90 -17.37
C LYS A 559 81.77 50.30 -16.29
N LYS A 560 81.85 51.53 -15.79
CA LYS A 560 80.90 52.07 -14.82
C LYS A 560 79.50 52.18 -15.43
N ASP A 561 79.37 52.67 -16.67
CA ASP A 561 78.07 52.78 -17.33
C ASP A 561 77.41 51.42 -17.57
N VAL A 562 78.19 50.38 -17.93
CA VAL A 562 77.69 48.99 -18.03
C VAL A 562 77.14 48.52 -16.68
N LYS A 563 77.87 48.80 -15.59
CA LYS A 563 77.45 48.44 -14.24
C LYS A 563 76.19 49.20 -13.81
N ASP A 564 76.11 50.49 -14.13
CA ASP A 564 74.94 51.32 -13.86
C ASP A 564 73.73 50.85 -14.68
N PHE A 565 73.93 50.44 -15.93
CA PHE A 565 72.89 49.83 -16.77
C PHE A 565 72.39 48.51 -16.16
N CYS A 566 73.29 47.65 -15.67
CA CYS A 566 72.93 46.42 -14.98
C CYS A 566 72.13 46.70 -13.70
N ASN A 567 72.54 47.69 -12.90
CA ASN A 567 71.85 48.07 -11.67
C ASN A 567 70.44 48.60 -11.93
N GLU A 568 70.27 49.50 -12.92
CA GLU A 568 68.94 49.97 -13.33
C GLU A 568 68.12 48.86 -14.00
N GLY A 569 68.76 47.93 -14.70
CA GLY A 569 68.15 46.71 -15.23
C GLY A 569 67.59 45.82 -14.13
N ILE A 570 68.35 45.54 -13.09
CA ILE A 570 67.90 44.76 -11.92
C ILE A 570 66.67 45.42 -11.30
N LYS A 571 66.70 46.75 -11.06
CA LYS A 571 65.55 47.48 -10.50
C LYS A 571 64.31 47.34 -11.38
N TYR A 572 64.46 47.55 -12.69
CA TYR A 572 63.36 47.48 -13.64
C TYR A 572 62.76 46.06 -13.71
N TYR A 573 63.57 45.03 -13.93
CA TYR A 573 63.08 43.65 -14.05
C TYR A 573 62.52 43.11 -12.73
N ASN A 574 63.12 43.45 -11.59
CA ASN A 574 62.53 43.10 -10.29
C ASN A 574 61.19 43.82 -10.07
N ASN A 575 61.03 45.07 -10.51
CA ASN A 575 59.72 45.73 -10.45
C ASN A 575 58.68 45.02 -11.33
N LEU A 576 59.06 44.55 -12.53
CA LEU A 576 58.18 43.72 -13.37
C LEU A 576 57.76 42.42 -12.66
N LEU A 577 58.71 41.72 -12.04
CA LEU A 577 58.42 40.53 -11.25
C LEU A 577 57.50 40.84 -10.08
N MET A 578 57.74 41.93 -9.35
CA MET A 578 56.91 42.34 -8.22
C MET A 578 55.49 42.65 -8.66
N VAL A 579 55.30 43.41 -9.74
CA VAL A 579 53.96 43.70 -10.31
C VAL A 579 53.26 42.39 -10.69
N LYS A 580 53.94 41.51 -11.44
CA LYS A 580 53.35 40.24 -11.89
C LYS A 580 53.06 39.30 -10.73
N SER A 581 53.90 39.25 -9.69
CA SER A 581 53.70 38.37 -8.54
C SER A 581 52.45 38.74 -7.76
N ARG A 582 52.16 40.05 -7.59
CA ARG A 582 50.90 40.51 -6.97
C ARG A 582 49.71 40.20 -7.85
N ALA A 583 49.83 40.41 -9.16
CA ALA A 583 48.77 40.06 -10.10
C ALA A 583 48.43 38.56 -10.03
N MET A 584 49.43 37.68 -9.98
CA MET A 584 49.24 36.24 -9.81
C MET A 584 48.71 35.87 -8.42
N ALA A 585 49.12 36.58 -7.36
CA ALA A 585 48.59 36.36 -6.01
C ALA A 585 47.11 36.74 -5.89
N ILE A 586 46.67 37.80 -6.57
CA ILE A 586 45.25 38.16 -6.71
C ILE A 586 44.50 37.02 -7.40
N VAL A 587 45.00 36.54 -8.56
CA VAL A 587 44.37 35.41 -9.28
C VAL A 587 44.29 34.16 -8.38
N PHE A 588 45.34 33.84 -7.62
CA PHE A 588 45.30 32.75 -6.66
C PHE A 588 44.18 32.91 -5.63
N CYS A 589 44.09 34.08 -4.98
CA CYS A 589 43.07 34.34 -3.96
C CYS A 589 41.66 34.31 -4.56
N GLU A 590 41.45 34.88 -5.74
CA GLU A 590 40.16 34.88 -6.45
C GLU A 590 39.71 33.45 -6.81
N GLU A 591 40.61 32.61 -7.33
CA GLU A 591 40.27 31.23 -7.68
C GLU A 591 40.00 30.36 -6.44
N ILE A 592 40.75 30.57 -5.36
CA ILE A 592 40.47 29.92 -4.06
C ILE A 592 39.13 30.41 -3.48
N ASN A 593 38.80 31.70 -3.56
CA ASN A 593 37.49 32.21 -3.14
C ASN A 593 36.34 31.61 -3.96
N LYS A 594 36.49 31.49 -5.28
CA LYS A 594 35.50 30.80 -6.12
C LYS A 594 35.29 29.35 -5.69
N LEU A 595 36.36 28.65 -5.31
CA LEU A 595 36.27 27.29 -4.77
C LEU A 595 35.56 27.28 -3.42
N ILE A 596 35.91 28.20 -2.50
CA ILE A 596 35.25 28.35 -1.20
C ILE A 596 33.75 28.59 -1.38
N ASP A 597 33.34 29.50 -2.26
CA ASP A 597 31.93 29.79 -2.55
C ASP A 597 31.17 28.55 -3.04
N LYS A 598 31.79 27.76 -3.92
CA LYS A 598 31.21 26.50 -4.38
C LYS A 598 31.05 25.53 -3.21
N LEU A 599 32.07 25.40 -2.36
CA LEU A 599 32.06 24.50 -1.21
C LEU A 599 31.03 24.92 -0.14
N ILE A 600 30.83 26.23 0.07
CA ILE A 600 29.76 26.77 0.91
C ILE A 600 28.39 26.34 0.36
N LYS A 601 28.14 26.53 -0.94
CA LYS A 601 26.87 26.13 -1.58
C LYS A 601 26.62 24.62 -1.45
N ASP A 602 27.64 23.80 -1.71
CA ASP A 602 27.53 22.34 -1.58
C ASP A 602 27.25 21.91 -0.14
N LEU A 603 27.87 22.58 0.85
CA LEU A 603 27.66 22.34 2.27
C LEU A 603 26.26 22.78 2.72
N GLU A 604 25.77 23.93 2.25
CA GLU A 604 24.41 24.42 2.54
C GLU A 604 23.36 23.45 1.98
N LEU A 605 23.50 23.01 0.73
CA LEU A 605 22.61 22.01 0.14
C LEU A 605 22.62 20.69 0.94
N PHE A 606 23.80 20.28 1.43
CA PHE A 606 23.92 19.10 2.29
C PHE A 606 23.21 19.27 3.62
N ILE A 607 23.35 20.43 4.29
CA ILE A 607 22.65 20.75 5.54
C ILE A 607 21.13 20.73 5.31
N THR A 608 20.63 21.39 4.27
CA THR A 608 19.19 21.41 3.95
C THR A 608 18.63 20.01 3.73
N LYS A 609 19.39 19.12 3.06
CA LYS A 609 18.99 17.71 2.87
C LYS A 609 18.87 16.97 4.21
N LEU A 610 19.82 17.17 5.13
CA LEU A 610 19.76 16.56 6.46
C LEU A 610 18.61 17.13 7.31
N GLU A 611 18.35 18.43 7.25
CA GLU A 611 17.21 19.07 7.93
C GLU A 611 15.87 18.53 7.42
N SER A 612 15.71 18.42 6.10
CA SER A 612 14.52 17.81 5.51
C SER A 612 14.32 16.36 5.96
N LEU A 613 15.42 15.60 6.14
CA LEU A 613 15.35 14.23 6.65
C LEU A 613 14.95 14.19 8.13
N VAL A 614 15.37 15.19 8.94
CA VAL A 614 14.90 15.34 10.33
C VAL A 614 13.39 15.56 10.38
N ASP A 615 12.86 16.40 9.49
CA ASP A 615 11.42 16.67 9.43
C ASP A 615 10.63 15.42 9.02
N GLU A 616 11.09 14.70 7.99
CA GLU A 616 10.47 13.44 7.54
C GLU A 616 10.49 12.36 8.65
N LEU A 617 11.62 12.24 9.36
CA LEU A 617 11.73 11.31 10.49
C LEU A 617 10.81 11.71 11.66
N SER A 618 10.61 13.00 11.89
CA SER A 618 9.72 13.53 12.93
C SER A 618 8.26 13.23 12.60
N GLN A 619 7.83 13.45 11.34
CA GLN A 619 6.48 13.12 10.89
C GLN A 619 6.21 11.61 10.94
N GLY A 620 7.21 10.78 10.59
CA GLY A 620 7.14 9.33 10.73
C GLY A 620 6.95 8.90 12.18
N GLU A 621 7.73 9.44 13.12
CA GLU A 621 7.57 9.19 14.55
C GLU A 621 6.15 9.55 15.02
N GLU A 622 5.68 10.76 14.71
CA GLU A 622 4.35 11.23 15.12
C GLU A 622 3.23 10.33 14.60
N THR A 623 3.35 9.87 13.36
CA THR A 623 2.41 8.94 12.73
C THR A 623 2.32 7.64 13.54
N PHE A 624 3.46 7.02 13.87
CA PHE A 624 3.49 5.77 14.64
C PHE A 624 3.15 5.95 16.12
N VAL A 625 3.38 7.12 16.73
CA VAL A 625 3.00 7.36 18.14
C VAL A 625 1.48 7.56 18.28
N ASN A 626 0.85 8.33 17.37
CA ASN A 626 -0.50 8.85 17.58
C ASN A 626 -1.63 8.03 16.95
N ASP A 627 -1.44 7.44 15.76
CA ASP A 627 -2.53 6.77 15.01
C ASP A 627 -2.86 5.35 15.49
N THR A 628 -3.67 5.18 16.54
CA THR A 628 -4.08 3.83 16.99
C THR A 628 -5.14 3.15 16.12
N THR A 629 -5.56 3.79 15.01
CA THR A 629 -6.67 3.32 14.17
C THR A 629 -6.35 2.00 13.48
N GLY A 630 -7.22 1.01 13.67
CA GLY A 630 -7.10 -0.32 13.05
C GLY A 630 -6.01 -1.21 13.65
N LEU A 631 -5.31 -0.78 14.72
CA LEU A 631 -4.32 -1.61 15.40
C LEU A 631 -4.92 -2.82 16.08
N ILE A 632 -6.20 -2.72 16.47
CA ILE A 632 -6.89 -3.79 17.14
C ILE A 632 -8.19 -4.14 16.44
N VAL A 633 -8.52 -5.42 16.49
CA VAL A 633 -9.80 -5.93 16.06
C VAL A 633 -10.62 -6.32 17.27
N ASN A 634 -11.69 -5.55 17.52
CA ASN A 634 -12.78 -5.91 18.42
C ASN A 634 -12.34 -6.51 19.78
N GLY A 635 -11.28 -5.95 20.38
CA GLY A 635 -10.69 -6.50 21.59
C GLY A 635 -10.05 -5.47 22.51
N LEU A 636 -8.94 -5.84 23.17
CA LEU A 636 -8.20 -5.01 24.12
C LEU A 636 -6.80 -4.64 23.62
N LEU A 637 -6.55 -3.35 23.44
CA LEU A 637 -5.24 -2.82 23.06
C LEU A 637 -4.44 -2.54 24.34
N ILE A 638 -3.30 -3.21 24.51
CA ILE A 638 -2.43 -3.06 25.69
C ILE A 638 -1.26 -2.11 25.35
N TYR A 639 -1.60 -0.92 24.85
CA TYR A 639 -0.63 0.09 24.44
C TYR A 639 -1.00 1.46 25.01
N GLU A 640 0.02 2.17 25.49
CA GLU A 640 -0.05 3.56 25.91
C GLU A 640 1.07 4.34 25.20
N ARG A 641 0.86 5.65 24.96
CA ARG A 641 1.86 6.46 24.24
C ARG A 641 3.20 6.51 24.97
N SER A 642 3.18 6.47 26.30
CA SER A 642 4.37 6.39 27.16
C SER A 642 5.22 5.16 26.90
N ASP A 643 4.66 4.07 26.35
CA ASP A 643 5.45 2.88 26.02
C ASP A 643 6.62 3.20 25.09
N VAL A 644 6.41 4.08 24.11
CA VAL A 644 7.47 4.50 23.19
C VAL A 644 8.58 5.23 23.94
N ASP A 645 8.22 6.07 24.91
CA ASP A 645 9.16 6.81 25.74
C ASP A 645 9.95 5.86 26.64
N ASP A 646 9.28 4.93 27.31
CA ASP A 646 9.88 3.95 28.23
C ASP A 646 10.88 3.04 27.50
N PHE A 647 10.48 2.46 26.36
CA PHE A 647 11.37 1.61 25.56
C PHE A 647 12.55 2.40 24.98
N TYR A 648 12.32 3.65 24.56
CA TYR A 648 13.38 4.48 24.02
C TYR A 648 14.42 4.84 25.08
N GLN A 649 13.99 5.31 26.26
CA GLN A 649 14.88 5.70 27.35
C GLN A 649 15.67 4.50 27.89
N LYS A 650 15.07 3.31 27.92
CA LYS A 650 15.75 2.09 28.35
C LYS A 650 16.83 1.63 27.35
N SER A 651 16.62 1.86 26.06
CA SER A 651 17.46 1.29 24.99
C SER A 651 18.48 2.28 24.39
N VAL A 652 18.29 3.59 24.55
CA VAL A 652 19.08 4.61 23.87
C VAL A 652 19.77 5.54 24.86
N GLY A 653 21.11 5.50 24.86
CA GLY A 653 21.97 6.52 25.44
C GLY A 653 22.85 7.22 24.38
N PRO A 654 23.73 8.15 24.80
CA PRO A 654 24.65 8.85 23.88
C PRO A 654 25.51 7.90 23.06
N GLU A 655 26.06 6.85 23.69
CA GLU A 655 26.86 5.81 23.04
C GLU A 655 26.10 5.07 21.93
N THR A 656 24.79 4.85 22.14
CA THR A 656 23.92 4.19 21.15
C THR A 656 23.80 5.01 19.87
N VAL A 657 23.67 6.33 19.98
CA VAL A 657 23.59 7.25 18.83
C VAL A 657 24.88 7.22 18.02
N ILE A 658 26.04 7.24 18.70
CA ILE A 658 27.36 7.17 18.07
C ILE A 658 27.52 5.82 17.34
N TYR A 659 27.22 4.72 18.03
CA TYR A 659 27.31 3.37 17.45
C TYR A 659 26.43 3.23 16.20
N VAL A 660 25.15 3.63 16.26
CA VAL A 660 24.22 3.54 15.13
C VAL A 660 24.66 4.44 13.98
N SER A 661 25.16 5.65 14.27
CA SER A 661 25.78 6.54 13.28
C SER A 661 26.91 5.83 12.51
N THR A 662 27.82 5.17 13.23
CA THR A 662 28.92 4.42 12.59
C THR A 662 28.40 3.27 11.73
N GLN A 663 27.41 2.51 12.21
CA GLN A 663 26.81 1.42 11.43
C GLN A 663 26.14 1.93 10.14
N LEU A 664 25.43 3.06 10.21
CA LEU A 664 24.80 3.68 9.04
C LEU A 664 25.82 4.07 7.98
N LEU A 665 26.90 4.76 8.36
CA LEU A 665 27.94 5.17 7.42
C LEU A 665 28.65 3.96 6.79
N ASN A 666 28.80 2.86 7.55
CA ASN A 666 29.32 1.59 7.02
C ASN A 666 28.37 0.97 6.00
N GLU A 667 27.06 0.94 6.26
CA GLU A 667 26.04 0.45 5.32
C GLU A 667 26.00 1.31 4.04
N PHE A 668 26.16 2.62 4.17
CA PHE A 668 26.27 3.52 3.02
C PHE A 668 27.59 3.38 2.25
N LYS A 669 28.60 2.76 2.87
CA LYS A 669 29.97 2.59 2.35
C LYS A 669 30.61 3.92 1.96
N CYS A 670 30.42 4.92 2.80
CA CYS A 670 30.99 6.25 2.59
C CYS A 670 31.02 7.02 3.90
N LYS A 671 31.83 8.08 3.91
CA LYS A 671 31.86 9.01 5.03
C LYS A 671 30.71 10.03 4.96
N LEU A 672 30.47 10.74 6.05
CA LEU A 672 29.31 11.64 6.20
C LEU A 672 29.25 12.74 5.13
N TYR A 673 30.34 13.45 4.88
CA TYR A 673 30.30 14.54 3.90
C TYR A 673 30.20 14.04 2.44
N ALA A 674 30.57 12.78 2.18
CA ALA A 674 30.42 12.16 0.86
C ALA A 674 28.96 11.86 0.49
N LEU A 675 28.03 12.00 1.44
CA LEU A 675 26.59 11.85 1.18
C LEU A 675 26.05 12.94 0.25
N ARG A 676 26.70 14.12 0.20
CA ARG A 676 26.25 15.27 -0.59
C ARG A 676 26.16 14.99 -2.10
N SER A 677 27.09 14.19 -2.62
CA SER A 677 27.35 14.00 -4.06
C SER A 677 26.68 12.78 -4.65
N ARG A 678 25.89 12.05 -3.87
CA ARG A 678 25.19 10.86 -4.36
C ARG A 678 23.72 11.18 -4.65
N ASP A 679 23.23 10.67 -5.78
CA ASP A 679 21.81 10.67 -6.12
C ASP A 679 21.09 9.64 -5.26
N TRP A 680 20.47 10.11 -4.18
CA TRP A 680 19.82 9.27 -3.18
C TRP A 680 18.31 9.51 -3.24
N SER A 681 17.57 8.48 -3.65
CA SER A 681 16.12 8.47 -3.41
C SER A 681 15.86 8.50 -1.89
N PRO A 682 15.02 9.42 -1.38
CA PRO A 682 14.68 9.51 0.05
C PRO A 682 14.24 8.17 0.65
N ILE A 683 13.51 7.37 -0.12
CA ILE A 683 12.97 6.06 0.28
C ILE A 683 14.10 5.10 0.70
N ARG A 684 15.19 5.03 -0.07
CA ARG A 684 16.27 4.08 0.20
C ARG A 684 17.10 4.48 1.43
N ILE A 685 17.26 5.79 1.67
CA ILE A 685 17.93 6.29 2.87
C ILE A 685 17.12 5.89 4.09
N LEU A 686 15.82 6.18 4.09
CA LEU A 686 14.92 5.85 5.20
C LEU A 686 14.90 4.35 5.46
N GLU A 687 14.89 3.52 4.42
CA GLU A 687 14.92 2.07 4.59
C GLU A 687 16.19 1.59 5.32
N ILE A 688 17.38 2.01 4.85
CA ILE A 688 18.66 1.66 5.51
C ILE A 688 18.70 2.23 6.92
N LEU A 689 18.28 3.48 7.07
CA LEU A 689 18.26 4.22 8.33
C LEU A 689 17.40 3.51 9.37
N LEU A 690 16.13 3.26 9.05
CA LEU A 690 15.18 2.62 9.96
C LEU A 690 15.55 1.16 10.24
N ASN A 691 16.04 0.41 9.25
CA ASN A 691 16.50 -0.97 9.48
C ASN A 691 17.67 -1.03 10.46
N THR A 692 18.62 -0.09 10.37
CA THR A 692 19.77 -0.02 11.30
C THR A 692 19.30 0.47 12.68
N CYS A 693 18.45 1.50 12.73
CA CYS A 693 17.89 2.04 13.96
C CYS A 693 16.97 1.08 14.71
N ARG A 694 16.48 0.00 14.09
CA ARG A 694 15.70 -1.05 14.78
C ARG A 694 16.53 -1.90 15.75
N SER A 695 17.84 -2.03 15.53
CA SER A 695 18.69 -2.99 16.27
C SER A 695 18.72 -2.80 17.80
N PRO A 696 18.72 -1.58 18.35
CA PRO A 696 18.69 -1.37 19.80
C PRO A 696 17.38 -1.81 20.47
N PHE A 697 16.28 -1.94 19.72
CA PHE A 697 14.93 -2.17 20.26
C PHE A 697 14.52 -3.65 20.24
N LYS A 698 15.46 -4.58 20.35
CA LYS A 698 15.16 -6.04 20.35
C LYS A 698 14.20 -6.44 21.47
N GLU A 699 14.27 -5.81 22.64
CA GLU A 699 13.36 -6.09 23.77
C GLU A 699 11.89 -5.84 23.44
N VAL A 700 11.58 -4.89 22.55
CA VAL A 700 10.20 -4.63 22.10
C VAL A 700 9.62 -5.87 21.42
N ARG A 701 10.43 -6.64 20.69
CA ARG A 701 9.99 -7.87 20.00
C ARG A 701 9.65 -9.01 20.97
N GLU A 702 10.37 -9.07 22.08
CA GLU A 702 10.19 -10.10 23.12
C GLU A 702 9.08 -9.75 24.13
N THR A 703 8.42 -8.60 23.95
CA THR A 703 7.39 -8.14 24.88
C THR A 703 6.18 -9.08 24.89
N SER A 704 5.89 -9.64 26.06
CA SER A 704 4.76 -10.52 26.30
C SER A 704 3.48 -9.73 26.56
N VAL A 705 2.49 -9.89 25.69
CA VAL A 705 1.15 -9.29 25.85
C VAL A 705 0.46 -9.82 27.10
N VAL A 706 0.73 -11.07 27.46
CA VAL A 706 0.17 -11.71 28.66
C VAL A 706 0.76 -11.11 29.93
N ALA A 707 2.08 -10.92 29.97
CA ALA A 707 2.72 -10.23 31.11
C ALA A 707 2.17 -8.81 31.27
N ARG A 708 2.01 -8.07 30.18
CA ARG A 708 1.41 -6.72 30.20
C ARG A 708 -0.08 -6.75 30.59
N PHE A 709 -0.83 -7.78 30.18
CA PHE A 709 -2.22 -7.98 30.61
C PHE A 709 -2.32 -8.14 32.13
N PHE A 710 -1.47 -8.98 32.72
CA PHE A 710 -1.44 -9.16 34.17
C PHE A 710 -0.96 -7.91 34.92
N ALA A 711 -0.01 -7.14 34.36
CA ALA A 711 0.40 -5.86 34.92
C ALA A 711 -0.75 -4.83 34.92
N LYS A 712 -1.59 -4.82 33.87
CA LYS A 712 -2.76 -3.93 33.77
C LYS A 712 -3.91 -4.35 34.70
N TYR A 713 -4.16 -5.65 34.85
CA TYR A 713 -5.24 -6.19 35.68
C TYR A 713 -4.67 -7.00 36.84
N ILE A 714 -4.40 -6.31 37.97
CA ILE A 714 -3.84 -6.94 39.17
C ILE A 714 -4.85 -7.87 39.86
N ASP A 715 -6.15 -7.54 39.82
CA ASP A 715 -7.22 -8.29 40.47
C ASP A 715 -7.69 -9.50 39.63
N SER A 716 -7.76 -10.69 40.24
CA SER A 716 -8.10 -11.94 39.55
C SER A 716 -9.53 -11.96 38.98
N ASN A 717 -10.50 -11.32 39.65
CA ASN A 717 -11.86 -11.23 39.11
C ASN A 717 -11.90 -10.34 37.86
N LYS A 718 -11.18 -9.22 37.86
CA LYS A 718 -11.02 -8.36 36.68
C LYS A 718 -10.33 -9.10 35.53
N GLN A 719 -9.27 -9.85 35.79
CA GLN A 719 -8.60 -10.67 34.77
C GLN A 719 -9.58 -11.64 34.09
N GLN A 720 -10.32 -12.41 34.90
CA GLN A 720 -11.28 -13.39 34.38
C GLN A 720 -12.41 -12.71 33.58
N ASN A 721 -12.98 -11.62 34.10
CA ASN A 721 -14.05 -10.89 33.44
C ASN A 721 -13.58 -10.26 32.12
N SER A 722 -12.38 -9.71 32.07
CA SER A 722 -11.82 -9.12 30.84
C SER A 722 -11.55 -10.17 29.76
N ILE A 723 -10.94 -11.31 30.09
CA ILE A 723 -10.73 -12.39 29.11
C ILE A 723 -12.06 -12.95 28.62
N LYS A 724 -13.04 -13.13 29.53
CA LYS A 724 -14.39 -13.58 29.18
C LYS A 724 -15.08 -12.59 28.22
N ASP A 725 -15.08 -11.31 28.54
CA ASP A 725 -15.65 -10.26 27.68
C ASP A 725 -15.03 -10.29 26.28
N ILE A 726 -13.70 -10.30 26.19
CA ILE A 726 -12.98 -10.31 24.91
C ILE A 726 -13.31 -11.58 24.12
N TYR A 727 -13.39 -12.74 24.76
CA TYR A 727 -13.83 -13.98 24.11
C TYR A 727 -15.29 -13.88 23.62
N GLU A 728 -16.21 -13.36 24.40
CA GLU A 728 -17.62 -13.19 24.01
C GLU A 728 -17.76 -12.25 22.80
N ARG A 729 -16.96 -11.18 22.76
CA ARG A 729 -16.89 -10.25 21.61
C ARG A 729 -16.48 -10.93 20.30
N SER A 730 -15.74 -12.05 20.34
CA SER A 730 -15.39 -12.83 19.14
C SER A 730 -16.54 -13.67 18.56
N ALA A 731 -17.77 -13.59 19.12
CA ALA A 731 -18.92 -14.29 18.56
C ALA A 731 -19.15 -13.94 17.07
N PRO A 732 -19.70 -14.87 16.26
CA PRO A 732 -19.91 -14.61 14.84
C PRO A 732 -20.78 -13.37 14.56
N PHE A 733 -20.37 -12.55 13.58
CA PHE A 733 -21.01 -11.28 13.23
C PHE A 733 -22.27 -11.46 12.35
N LEU A 734 -23.14 -12.35 12.81
CA LEU A 734 -24.44 -12.69 12.24
C LEU A 734 -25.29 -13.34 13.32
N ASN A 735 -26.48 -12.79 13.56
CA ASN A 735 -27.42 -13.34 14.53
C ASN A 735 -28.35 -14.35 13.85
N PHE A 736 -28.68 -15.44 14.54
CA PHE A 736 -29.50 -16.54 14.02
C PHE A 736 -30.82 -16.68 14.77
N GLN A 737 -31.88 -17.08 14.06
CA GLN A 737 -33.16 -17.51 14.66
C GLN A 737 -33.10 -19.00 15.04
N VAL A 738 -33.61 -19.36 16.21
CA VAL A 738 -33.58 -20.75 16.73
C VAL A 738 -34.87 -21.08 17.48
N PRO A 739 -35.47 -22.28 17.34
CA PRO A 739 -35.19 -23.35 16.35
C PRO A 739 -35.82 -23.10 14.98
N LEU A 740 -35.20 -23.67 13.93
CA LEU A 740 -35.59 -23.51 12.52
C LEU A 740 -35.99 -24.86 11.92
N ASN A 741 -37.23 -24.98 11.43
CA ASN A 741 -37.75 -26.24 10.86
C ASN A 741 -36.86 -26.75 9.72
N GLY A 742 -36.56 -28.05 9.69
CA GLY A 742 -35.74 -28.71 8.67
C GLY A 742 -34.24 -28.43 8.72
N TYR A 743 -33.74 -27.63 9.66
CA TYR A 743 -32.32 -27.36 9.85
C TYR A 743 -31.77 -28.05 11.10
N ARG A 744 -30.66 -28.79 10.95
CA ARG A 744 -29.95 -29.43 12.07
C ARG A 744 -28.78 -28.55 12.53
N ASP A 745 -28.87 -28.01 13.73
CA ASP A 745 -27.80 -27.24 14.38
C ASP A 745 -26.83 -28.19 15.11
N LEU A 746 -25.80 -28.65 14.40
CA LEU A 746 -24.82 -29.60 14.90
C LEU A 746 -23.59 -28.86 15.48
N PRO A 747 -22.98 -29.34 16.59
CA PRO A 747 -21.77 -28.72 17.14
C PRO A 747 -20.62 -28.58 16.13
N GLN A 748 -20.48 -29.52 15.19
CA GLN A 748 -19.45 -29.51 14.13
C GLN A 748 -19.58 -28.34 13.15
N LYS A 749 -20.71 -27.63 13.16
CA LYS A 749 -20.94 -26.42 12.37
C LYS A 749 -20.35 -25.16 13.02
N LYS A 750 -19.88 -25.26 14.26
CA LYS A 750 -19.35 -24.16 15.07
C LYS A 750 -17.93 -24.51 15.50
N GLN A 751 -17.03 -23.54 15.41
CA GLN A 751 -15.67 -23.69 15.89
C GLN A 751 -15.26 -22.48 16.73
N ASN A 752 -14.49 -22.76 17.79
CA ASN A 752 -13.76 -21.75 18.53
C ASN A 752 -12.26 -22.10 18.47
N LEU A 753 -11.42 -21.13 18.13
CA LEU A 753 -9.97 -21.25 18.16
C LEU A 753 -9.38 -20.06 18.92
N ILE A 754 -8.42 -20.36 19.77
CA ILE A 754 -7.67 -19.37 20.55
C ILE A 754 -6.20 -19.48 20.14
N GLY A 755 -5.68 -18.44 19.49
CA GLY A 755 -4.27 -18.34 19.16
C GLY A 755 -3.50 -17.74 20.32
N ILE A 756 -2.50 -18.46 20.83
CA ILE A 756 -1.58 -17.93 21.84
C ILE A 756 -0.15 -18.46 21.61
N TYR A 757 0.86 -17.72 22.07
CA TYR A 757 2.27 -18.14 21.96
C TYR A 757 2.46 -19.56 22.52
N GLU A 758 3.08 -20.44 21.72
CA GLU A 758 3.30 -21.88 22.01
C GLU A 758 2.02 -22.71 22.27
N GLY A 759 0.83 -22.13 22.10
CA GLY A 759 -0.44 -22.83 22.12
C GLY A 759 -0.80 -23.42 23.49
N ASN A 760 -1.12 -24.71 23.51
CA ASN A 760 -1.66 -25.38 24.69
C ASN A 760 -0.59 -25.92 25.65
N ASN A 761 0.71 -25.89 25.27
CA ASN A 761 1.81 -26.35 26.11
C ASN A 761 2.97 -25.32 26.15
N PRO A 762 2.73 -24.10 26.68
CA PRO A 762 3.74 -23.05 26.71
C PRO A 762 4.84 -23.34 27.74
N THR A 763 6.05 -22.94 27.40
CA THR A 763 7.27 -23.04 28.20
C THR A 763 7.43 -21.86 29.16
N THR A 764 6.77 -20.72 28.89
CA THR A 764 6.83 -19.49 29.67
C THR A 764 5.74 -19.42 30.73
N GLU A 765 6.09 -18.95 31.93
CA GLU A 765 5.22 -18.98 33.11
C GLU A 765 3.93 -18.17 32.90
N GLU A 766 4.02 -16.96 32.34
CA GLU A 766 2.85 -16.10 32.18
C GLU A 766 1.82 -16.72 31.21
N PHE A 767 2.29 -17.44 30.18
CA PHE A 767 1.44 -18.14 29.24
C PHE A 767 0.83 -19.42 29.82
N GLN A 768 1.47 -20.05 30.81
CA GLN A 768 0.86 -21.12 31.61
C GLN A 768 -0.24 -20.55 32.53
N GLN A 769 0.01 -19.40 33.15
CA GLN A 769 -0.92 -18.76 34.09
C GLN A 769 -2.22 -18.27 33.43
N ILE A 770 -2.21 -17.88 32.15
CA ILE A 770 -3.41 -17.41 31.46
C ILE A 770 -4.33 -18.55 30.99
N GLN A 771 -3.82 -19.78 30.81
CA GLN A 771 -4.62 -20.90 30.29
C GLN A 771 -5.91 -21.19 31.08
N PRO A 772 -5.91 -21.21 32.43
CA PRO A 772 -7.15 -21.40 33.19
C PRO A 772 -8.19 -20.31 32.94
N LEU A 773 -7.76 -19.07 32.65
CA LEU A 773 -8.66 -17.97 32.30
C LEU A 773 -9.29 -18.18 30.92
N LEU A 774 -8.51 -18.67 29.94
CA LEU A 774 -8.99 -19.00 28.61
C LEU A 774 -10.05 -20.11 28.65
N VAL A 775 -9.83 -21.17 29.44
CA VAL A 775 -10.80 -22.27 29.61
C VAL A 775 -12.10 -21.77 30.26
N LYS A 776 -12.00 -20.87 31.25
CA LYS A 776 -13.17 -20.27 31.91
C LYS A 776 -13.90 -19.21 31.08
N ALA A 777 -13.30 -18.73 30.00
CA ALA A 777 -13.86 -17.67 29.17
C ALA A 777 -15.14 -18.10 28.43
N GLY A 778 -15.29 -19.39 28.12
CA GLY A 778 -16.42 -19.91 27.36
C GLY A 778 -16.72 -21.37 27.65
N LYS A 779 -17.99 -21.76 27.47
CA LYS A 779 -18.43 -23.15 27.66
C LYS A 779 -17.80 -24.05 26.59
N GLY A 780 -17.24 -25.19 27.02
CA GLY A 780 -16.73 -26.22 26.12
C GLY A 780 -15.35 -25.93 25.53
N ILE A 781 -14.63 -24.92 26.01
CA ILE A 781 -13.24 -24.67 25.62
C ILE A 781 -12.35 -25.76 26.20
N ASN A 782 -11.66 -26.50 25.33
CA ASN A 782 -10.67 -27.50 25.65
C ASN A 782 -9.30 -27.03 25.14
N LEU A 783 -8.27 -27.06 26.00
CA LEU A 783 -6.93 -26.57 25.65
C LEU A 783 -6.35 -27.26 24.42
N GLY A 784 -6.37 -28.60 24.36
CA GLY A 784 -5.79 -29.35 23.24
C GLY A 784 -6.53 -29.16 21.91
N LEU A 785 -7.85 -28.96 21.97
CA LEU A 785 -8.68 -28.80 20.77
C LEU A 785 -8.73 -27.36 20.28
N ASN A 786 -8.89 -26.39 21.18
CA ASN A 786 -9.20 -25.01 20.83
C ASN A 786 -7.99 -24.07 20.90
N VAL A 787 -7.00 -24.32 21.77
CA VAL A 787 -5.83 -23.45 21.91
C VAL A 787 -4.75 -23.91 20.94
N LYS A 788 -4.32 -23.01 20.04
CA LYS A 788 -3.38 -23.28 18.96
C LYS A 788 -2.19 -22.32 19.00
N PRO A 789 -1.00 -22.79 18.59
CA PRO A 789 0.20 -21.97 18.62
C PRO A 789 0.13 -20.84 17.59
N ILE A 790 0.51 -19.64 18.03
CA ILE A 790 0.94 -18.53 17.18
C ILE A 790 2.40 -18.21 17.50
N PRO A 791 3.18 -17.67 16.55
CA PRO A 791 4.60 -17.39 16.74
C PRO A 791 4.85 -16.17 17.62
N GLU A 792 3.84 -15.31 17.82
CA GLU A 792 4.03 -14.00 18.42
C GLU A 792 3.58 -13.95 19.88
N LYS A 793 4.45 -13.41 20.74
CA LYS A 793 4.16 -13.11 22.15
C LYS A 793 3.30 -11.87 22.33
N SER A 794 3.08 -11.09 21.27
CA SER A 794 2.41 -9.79 21.30
C SER A 794 0.90 -9.85 21.09
N GLU A 795 0.32 -11.03 20.90
CA GLU A 795 -1.12 -11.20 20.65
C GLU A 795 -1.72 -12.41 21.38
N ILE A 796 -2.98 -12.30 21.78
CA ILE A 796 -3.89 -13.42 22.04
C ILE A 796 -5.05 -13.24 21.08
N LEU A 797 -5.33 -14.26 20.28
CA LEU A 797 -6.32 -14.20 19.22
C LEU A 797 -7.52 -15.08 19.57
N PHE A 798 -8.74 -14.56 19.43
CA PHE A 798 -9.96 -15.34 19.56
C PHE A 798 -10.72 -15.31 18.24
N THR A 799 -10.86 -16.48 17.62
CA THR A 799 -11.60 -16.64 16.37
C THR A 799 -12.73 -17.62 16.60
N ARG A 800 -13.93 -17.26 16.14
CA ARG A 800 -15.08 -18.17 16.20
C ARG A 800 -15.75 -18.18 14.84
N GLU A 801 -15.92 -19.37 14.28
CA GLU A 801 -16.56 -19.56 12.98
C GLU A 801 -17.84 -20.36 13.16
N GLU A 802 -18.85 -20.00 12.37
CA GLU A 802 -20.09 -20.77 12.25
C GLU A 802 -20.44 -20.90 10.77
N GLY A 803 -20.71 -22.11 10.31
CA GLY A 803 -21.01 -22.36 8.90
C GLY A 803 -22.02 -23.47 8.70
N ALA A 804 -22.14 -23.93 7.46
CA ALA A 804 -23.12 -24.95 7.09
C ALA A 804 -24.58 -24.56 7.46
N PHE A 805 -24.94 -23.28 7.34
CA PHE A 805 -26.28 -22.76 7.64
C PHE A 805 -26.99 -22.25 6.38
N PRO A 806 -28.34 -22.35 6.29
CA PRO A 806 -29.11 -21.75 5.20
C PRO A 806 -29.42 -20.27 5.47
N LEU A 807 -29.60 -19.47 4.41
CA LEU A 807 -29.89 -18.03 4.53
C LEU A 807 -31.13 -17.71 5.38
N ARG A 808 -32.17 -18.55 5.31
CA ARG A 808 -33.41 -18.38 6.09
C ARG A 808 -33.21 -18.43 7.62
N ARG A 809 -32.04 -18.90 8.09
CA ARG A 809 -31.66 -18.90 9.52
C ARG A 809 -31.21 -17.52 10.00
N VAL A 810 -30.73 -16.67 9.10
CA VAL A 810 -30.20 -15.34 9.42
C VAL A 810 -31.33 -14.44 9.91
N ALA A 811 -31.21 -13.89 11.11
CA ALA A 811 -32.32 -13.23 11.80
C ALA A 811 -32.88 -12.00 11.05
N MET A 812 -32.00 -11.22 10.41
CA MET A 812 -32.36 -10.02 9.63
C MET A 812 -32.92 -10.33 8.23
N MET A 813 -32.98 -11.61 7.82
CA MET A 813 -33.36 -11.97 6.46
C MET A 813 -34.83 -11.62 6.15
N LYS A 814 -35.71 -11.64 7.15
CA LYS A 814 -37.12 -11.22 7.00
C LYS A 814 -37.22 -9.73 6.68
N ASP A 815 -36.50 -8.89 7.43
CA ASP A 815 -36.47 -7.44 7.18
C ASP A 815 -35.97 -7.11 5.76
N PHE A 816 -35.02 -7.89 5.25
CA PHE A 816 -34.51 -7.73 3.88
C PHE A 816 -35.56 -8.12 2.85
N ARG A 817 -36.29 -9.21 3.09
CA ARG A 817 -37.42 -9.64 2.26
C ARG A 817 -38.52 -8.57 2.22
N ASP A 818 -38.91 -8.04 3.37
CA ASP A 818 -39.99 -7.04 3.45
C ASP A 818 -39.62 -5.77 2.66
N ALA A 819 -38.36 -5.31 2.77
CA ALA A 819 -37.85 -4.19 1.99
C ALA A 819 -37.82 -4.49 0.48
N TYR A 820 -37.49 -5.73 0.10
CA TYR A 820 -37.52 -6.18 -1.30
C TYR A 820 -38.94 -6.21 -1.86
N GLU A 821 -39.89 -6.83 -1.15
CA GLU A 821 -41.29 -6.89 -1.57
C GLU A 821 -41.93 -5.51 -1.63
N PHE A 822 -41.61 -4.63 -0.68
CA PHE A 822 -42.05 -3.25 -0.70
C PHE A 822 -41.53 -2.50 -1.95
N TYR A 823 -40.25 -2.69 -2.30
CA TYR A 823 -39.65 -2.05 -3.46
C TYR A 823 -40.31 -2.48 -4.77
N LEU A 824 -40.58 -3.79 -4.94
CA LEU A 824 -41.21 -4.32 -6.16
C LEU A 824 -42.64 -3.80 -6.40
N LYS A 825 -43.32 -3.32 -5.36
CA LYS A 825 -44.68 -2.75 -5.46
C LYS A 825 -44.69 -1.28 -5.90
N GLN A 826 -43.54 -0.60 -5.88
CA GLN A 826 -43.46 0.81 -6.25
C GLN A 826 -43.42 0.96 -7.79
N PRO A 827 -44.10 1.97 -8.37
CA PRO A 827 -44.03 2.24 -9.81
C PRO A 827 -42.65 2.78 -10.21
N ASN A 828 -42.26 2.57 -11.48
CA ASN A 828 -41.06 3.14 -12.13
C ASN A 828 -39.73 2.93 -11.37
N GLN A 829 -39.54 1.75 -10.79
CA GLN A 829 -38.31 1.42 -10.07
C GLN A 829 -37.21 0.87 -10.99
N ASN A 830 -35.96 1.10 -10.59
CA ASN A 830 -34.81 0.47 -11.24
C ASN A 830 -34.82 -1.05 -10.98
N PRO A 831 -34.30 -1.86 -11.91
CA PRO A 831 -34.23 -3.31 -11.70
C PRO A 831 -33.29 -3.65 -10.54
N LEU A 832 -33.78 -4.45 -9.58
CA LEU A 832 -32.97 -4.99 -8.48
C LEU A 832 -32.11 -6.18 -8.91
N HIS A 833 -32.58 -6.95 -9.87
CA HIS A 833 -31.95 -8.20 -10.28
C HIS A 833 -30.94 -7.99 -11.40
N ILE A 834 -29.91 -8.85 -11.42
CA ILE A 834 -28.92 -8.85 -12.50
C ILE A 834 -29.39 -9.61 -13.75
N MET A 835 -30.67 -9.99 -13.81
CA MET A 835 -31.27 -10.71 -14.92
C MET A 835 -32.73 -10.26 -15.08
N LYS A 836 -33.19 -10.14 -16.33
CA LYS A 836 -34.57 -9.77 -16.66
C LYS A 836 -35.61 -10.84 -16.32
N ASN A 837 -35.25 -12.12 -16.38
CA ASN A 837 -36.12 -13.27 -16.08
C ASN A 837 -36.05 -13.71 -14.61
N TYR A 838 -35.96 -12.76 -13.67
CA TYR A 838 -35.75 -13.04 -12.25
C TYR A 838 -36.88 -13.83 -11.56
N GLN A 839 -38.02 -14.03 -12.22
CA GLN A 839 -39.13 -14.84 -11.70
C GLN A 839 -38.75 -16.32 -11.54
N ILE A 840 -37.68 -16.79 -12.21
CA ILE A 840 -37.15 -18.15 -12.03
C ILE A 840 -36.49 -18.34 -10.65
N LEU A 841 -36.13 -17.24 -9.98
CA LEU A 841 -35.41 -17.28 -8.71
C LEU A 841 -36.36 -17.65 -7.58
N THR A 842 -36.11 -18.81 -6.96
CA THR A 842 -36.81 -19.23 -5.74
C THR A 842 -36.57 -18.23 -4.61
N ASP A 843 -37.60 -17.99 -3.78
CA ASP A 843 -37.42 -17.20 -2.57
C ASP A 843 -36.49 -17.91 -1.57
N ILE A 844 -35.85 -17.14 -0.69
CA ILE A 844 -34.96 -17.66 0.35
C ILE A 844 -35.75 -18.45 1.40
N PHE A 845 -36.99 -18.03 1.67
CA PHE A 845 -37.89 -18.74 2.55
C PHE A 845 -38.71 -19.72 1.71
N PRO A 846 -38.56 -21.04 1.94
CA PRO A 846 -39.36 -22.03 1.22
C PRO A 846 -40.84 -21.80 1.53
N LEU A 847 -41.69 -22.13 0.55
CA LEU A 847 -43.12 -22.14 0.75
C LEU A 847 -43.45 -23.19 1.82
N ASP A 848 -44.31 -22.83 2.77
CA ASP A 848 -44.90 -23.75 3.72
C ASP A 848 -45.63 -24.84 2.93
N THR A 849 -45.13 -26.07 3.03
CA THR A 849 -45.61 -27.20 2.26
C THR A 849 -47.08 -27.49 2.51
N VAL A 850 -47.56 -27.30 3.74
CA VAL A 850 -48.99 -27.50 4.08
C VAL A 850 -49.82 -26.41 3.43
N LYS A 851 -49.38 -25.14 3.56
CA LYS A 851 -50.07 -24.01 2.96
C LYS A 851 -50.09 -24.09 1.42
N LEU A 852 -49.04 -24.65 0.80
CA LEU A 852 -48.92 -24.86 -0.63
C LEU A 852 -49.81 -26.02 -1.12
N GLU A 853 -49.84 -27.14 -0.41
CA GLU A 853 -50.76 -28.24 -0.67
C GLU A 853 -52.23 -27.79 -0.56
N GLN A 854 -52.55 -26.94 0.43
CA GLN A 854 -53.87 -26.31 0.53
C GLN A 854 -54.19 -25.41 -0.66
N SER A 855 -53.25 -24.56 -1.11
CA SER A 855 -53.45 -23.73 -2.29
C SER A 855 -53.64 -24.57 -3.56
N ARG A 856 -52.89 -25.67 -3.71
CA ARG A 856 -53.04 -26.63 -4.82
C ARG A 856 -54.40 -27.30 -4.80
N LEU A 857 -54.83 -27.80 -3.63
CA LEU A 857 -56.16 -28.40 -3.47
C LEU A 857 -57.27 -27.39 -3.78
N VAL A 858 -57.16 -26.15 -3.30
CA VAL A 858 -58.12 -25.09 -3.60
C VAL A 858 -58.16 -24.78 -5.10
N TYR A 859 -57.00 -24.64 -5.76
CA TYR A 859 -56.93 -24.45 -7.20
C TYR A 859 -57.62 -25.58 -7.96
N PHE A 860 -57.30 -26.84 -7.64
CA PHE A 860 -57.87 -28.02 -8.29
C PHE A 860 -59.40 -28.05 -8.16
N LEU A 861 -59.91 -27.89 -6.94
CA LEU A 861 -61.35 -27.94 -6.67
C LEU A 861 -62.10 -26.73 -7.24
N ALA A 862 -61.49 -25.56 -7.22
CA ALA A 862 -62.09 -24.33 -7.75
C ALA A 862 -62.02 -24.23 -9.27
N SER A 863 -61.24 -25.08 -9.94
CA SER A 863 -61.05 -25.08 -11.39
C SER A 863 -62.37 -25.17 -12.15
N HIS A 864 -62.35 -24.70 -13.40
CA HIS A 864 -63.53 -24.68 -14.28
C HIS A 864 -64.18 -26.07 -14.43
N HIS A 865 -63.38 -27.14 -14.43
CA HIS A 865 -63.82 -28.51 -14.65
C HIS A 865 -64.44 -29.18 -13.42
N VAL A 866 -64.24 -28.62 -12.22
CA VAL A 866 -64.75 -29.20 -10.96
C VAL A 866 -65.93 -28.37 -10.44
N LEU A 867 -65.66 -27.24 -9.75
CA LEU A 867 -66.71 -26.38 -9.17
C LEU A 867 -66.87 -25.03 -9.89
N GLY A 868 -65.92 -24.64 -10.74
CA GLY A 868 -66.08 -23.50 -11.63
C GLY A 868 -66.04 -22.12 -10.97
N TYR A 869 -65.37 -22.01 -9.82
CA TYR A 869 -65.11 -20.74 -9.13
C TYR A 869 -63.99 -19.93 -9.79
N LEU A 870 -63.00 -20.60 -10.36
CA LEU A 870 -61.94 -20.00 -11.17
C LEU A 870 -62.34 -20.10 -12.64
N ARG A 871 -62.35 -18.97 -13.33
CA ARG A 871 -62.75 -18.90 -14.73
C ARG A 871 -61.76 -18.06 -15.54
N PRO A 872 -61.58 -18.34 -16.84
CA PRO A 872 -60.90 -17.41 -17.73
C PRO A 872 -61.57 -16.04 -17.71
N ASP A 873 -60.78 -14.99 -17.89
CA ASP A 873 -61.32 -13.66 -18.10
C ASP A 873 -62.02 -13.58 -19.47
N GLU A 874 -63.04 -12.71 -19.55
CA GLU A 874 -63.88 -12.57 -20.75
C GLU A 874 -63.16 -11.83 -21.87
N GLU A 875 -62.27 -10.88 -21.53
CA GLU A 875 -61.49 -10.11 -22.50
C GLU A 875 -60.16 -10.78 -22.82
N ASN A 876 -59.54 -11.44 -21.83
CA ASN A 876 -58.31 -12.20 -22.01
C ASN A 876 -58.43 -13.63 -21.45
N PRO A 877 -58.69 -14.64 -22.30
CA PRO A 877 -58.86 -16.03 -21.88
C PRO A 877 -57.62 -16.65 -21.21
N PHE A 878 -56.44 -16.03 -21.34
CA PHE A 878 -55.23 -16.49 -20.65
C PHE A 878 -55.25 -16.12 -19.17
N LEU A 879 -55.97 -15.09 -18.75
CA LEU A 879 -56.05 -14.67 -17.35
C LEU A 879 -57.10 -15.48 -16.60
N ILE A 880 -56.73 -16.07 -15.46
CA ILE A 880 -57.66 -16.75 -14.57
C ILE A 880 -58.12 -15.76 -13.50
N LYS A 881 -59.44 -15.57 -13.39
CA LYS A 881 -60.08 -14.68 -12.43
C LYS A 881 -60.92 -15.41 -11.39
N TYR A 882 -61.07 -14.76 -10.25
CA TYR A 882 -62.02 -15.11 -9.20
C TYR A 882 -62.93 -13.91 -8.91
N ASN A 883 -64.25 -14.15 -9.04
CA ASN A 883 -65.27 -13.15 -8.74
C ASN A 883 -65.72 -13.31 -7.28
N PHE A 884 -65.61 -12.23 -6.51
CA PHE A 884 -66.05 -12.19 -5.13
C PHE A 884 -66.94 -10.97 -4.88
N ARG A 885 -67.70 -11.01 -3.78
CA ARG A 885 -68.47 -9.86 -3.35
C ARG A 885 -67.64 -9.15 -2.29
N ASP A 886 -67.19 -7.94 -2.60
CA ASP A 886 -66.42 -7.14 -1.66
C ASP A 886 -67.30 -6.78 -0.46
N ILE A 887 -66.81 -7.11 0.75
CA ILE A 887 -67.54 -6.95 2.01
C ILE A 887 -67.68 -5.46 2.36
N SER A 888 -66.74 -4.62 1.92
CA SER A 888 -66.73 -3.19 2.21
C SER A 888 -67.66 -2.37 1.31
N SER A 889 -67.73 -2.72 0.01
CA SER A 889 -68.54 -2.01 -0.97
C SER A 889 -69.85 -2.71 -1.33
N GLY A 890 -69.99 -4.01 -1.05
CA GLY A 890 -71.17 -4.83 -1.38
C GLY A 890 -71.29 -5.18 -2.87
N PHE A 891 -70.41 -4.65 -3.72
CA PHE A 891 -70.39 -4.91 -5.15
C PHE A 891 -69.64 -6.20 -5.50
N MET A 892 -69.92 -6.72 -6.69
CA MET A 892 -69.13 -7.79 -7.27
C MET A 892 -67.81 -7.19 -7.76
N ASP A 893 -66.70 -7.73 -7.26
CA ASP A 893 -65.35 -7.37 -7.70
C ASP A 893 -64.64 -8.61 -8.28
N CYS A 894 -63.60 -8.37 -9.06
CA CYS A 894 -62.88 -9.37 -9.83
C CYS A 894 -61.38 -9.32 -9.49
N LYS A 895 -60.83 -10.44 -9.01
CA LYS A 895 -59.39 -10.58 -8.80
C LYS A 895 -58.79 -11.45 -9.90
N ILE A 896 -57.83 -10.90 -10.63
CA ILE A 896 -56.96 -11.67 -11.52
C ILE A 896 -55.93 -12.42 -10.67
N LEU A 897 -55.86 -13.74 -10.83
CA LEU A 897 -54.98 -14.61 -10.04
C LEU A 897 -53.70 -15.01 -10.78
N GLY A 898 -53.69 -15.00 -12.11
CA GLY A 898 -52.52 -15.32 -12.92
C GLY A 898 -52.89 -15.88 -14.31
N GLU A 899 -51.88 -16.07 -15.16
CA GLU A 899 -52.03 -16.62 -16.51
C GLU A 899 -51.76 -18.13 -16.59
N THR A 900 -51.04 -18.65 -15.61
CA THR A 900 -50.65 -20.07 -15.54
C THR A 900 -51.10 -20.69 -14.23
N GLU A 901 -51.29 -22.01 -14.20
CA GLU A 901 -51.58 -22.77 -12.98
C GLU A 901 -50.62 -22.40 -11.84
N GLN A 902 -49.32 -22.37 -12.12
CA GLN A 902 -48.32 -22.06 -11.11
C GLN A 902 -48.45 -20.62 -10.57
N GLN A 903 -48.76 -19.65 -11.42
CA GLN A 903 -49.01 -18.28 -10.98
C GLN A 903 -50.25 -18.20 -10.11
N VAL A 904 -51.35 -18.86 -10.49
CA VAL A 904 -52.58 -18.88 -9.68
C VAL A 904 -52.35 -19.54 -8.33
N ILE A 905 -51.66 -20.69 -8.27
CA ILE A 905 -51.32 -21.37 -7.01
C ILE A 905 -50.45 -20.47 -6.14
N ASN A 906 -49.47 -19.78 -6.72
CA ASN A 906 -48.62 -18.84 -5.99
C ASN A 906 -49.45 -17.65 -5.46
N THR A 907 -50.36 -17.11 -6.26
CA THR A 907 -51.26 -16.02 -5.81
C THR A 907 -52.16 -16.49 -4.68
N LEU A 908 -52.77 -17.67 -4.78
CA LEU A 908 -53.57 -18.28 -3.69
C LEU A 908 -52.73 -18.60 -2.45
N TYR A 909 -51.44 -18.89 -2.63
CA TYR A 909 -50.52 -19.07 -1.52
C TYR A 909 -50.21 -17.74 -0.80
N VAL A 910 -50.05 -16.65 -1.54
CA VAL A 910 -49.74 -15.32 -1.00
C VAL A 910 -51.00 -14.66 -0.41
N GLU A 911 -52.08 -14.60 -1.18
CA GLU A 911 -53.37 -13.97 -0.85
C GLU A 911 -54.24 -14.93 -0.01
N ASP A 912 -53.85 -15.11 1.25
CA ASP A 912 -54.49 -16.07 2.17
C ASP A 912 -56.00 -15.80 2.35
N ASP A 913 -56.43 -14.55 2.34
CA ASP A 913 -57.83 -14.17 2.48
C ASP A 913 -58.68 -14.65 1.28
N ILE A 914 -58.19 -14.44 0.06
CA ILE A 914 -58.85 -14.91 -1.17
C ILE A 914 -58.92 -16.44 -1.18
N ARG A 915 -57.82 -17.12 -0.84
CA ARG A 915 -57.82 -18.58 -0.76
C ARG A 915 -58.80 -19.10 0.30
N LYS A 916 -58.79 -18.51 1.50
CA LYS A 916 -59.71 -18.89 2.59
C LYS A 916 -61.17 -18.67 2.20
N GLU A 917 -61.46 -17.60 1.46
CA GLU A 917 -62.80 -17.33 0.93
C GLU A 917 -63.23 -18.39 -0.08
N ILE A 918 -62.39 -18.70 -1.09
CA ILE A 918 -62.67 -19.76 -2.07
C ILE A 918 -62.85 -21.10 -1.37
N HIS A 919 -61.94 -21.44 -0.46
CA HIS A 919 -62.02 -22.67 0.33
C HIS A 919 -63.34 -22.76 1.11
N LYS A 920 -63.78 -21.65 1.73
CA LYS A 920 -65.07 -21.59 2.43
C LYS A 920 -66.26 -21.81 1.49
N LYS A 921 -66.23 -21.28 0.26
CA LYS A 921 -67.28 -21.54 -0.75
C LYS A 921 -67.32 -23.01 -1.15
N ILE A 922 -66.16 -23.61 -1.42
CA ILE A 922 -66.02 -25.04 -1.71
C ILE A 922 -66.61 -25.88 -0.56
N GLN A 923 -66.22 -25.58 0.68
CA GLN A 923 -66.70 -26.30 1.87
C GLN A 923 -68.22 -26.20 2.05
N ASN A 924 -68.81 -25.01 1.81
CA ASN A 924 -70.25 -24.83 1.86
C ASN A 924 -70.97 -25.67 0.79
N GLU A 925 -70.48 -25.66 -0.45
CA GLU A 925 -71.07 -26.44 -1.55
C GLU A 925 -70.99 -27.95 -1.30
N VAL A 926 -69.85 -28.41 -0.79
CA VAL A 926 -69.63 -29.80 -0.38
C VAL A 926 -70.55 -30.19 0.78
N THR A 927 -70.71 -29.33 1.79
CA THR A 927 -71.64 -29.56 2.92
C THR A 927 -73.08 -29.66 2.43
N VAL A 928 -73.50 -28.80 1.50
CA VAL A 928 -74.83 -28.89 0.87
C VAL A 928 -74.98 -30.19 0.08
N ALA A 929 -73.94 -30.59 -0.68
CA ALA A 929 -73.96 -31.83 -1.45
C ALA A 929 -74.07 -33.08 -0.56
N GLN A 930 -73.59 -33.04 0.68
CA GLN A 930 -73.71 -34.17 1.61
C GLN A 930 -75.15 -34.58 1.91
N SER A 931 -76.11 -33.68 1.72
CA SER A 931 -77.54 -33.94 1.94
C SER A 931 -78.20 -34.79 0.84
N SER A 932 -77.52 -35.06 -0.28
CA SER A 932 -78.08 -35.82 -1.41
C SER A 932 -77.03 -36.72 -2.06
N LEU A 933 -77.34 -38.02 -2.19
CA LEU A 933 -76.46 -39.00 -2.85
C LEU A 933 -76.15 -38.60 -4.31
N ALA A 934 -77.13 -38.06 -5.02
CA ALA A 934 -76.95 -37.59 -6.40
C ALA A 934 -75.92 -36.46 -6.51
N LYS A 935 -75.96 -35.49 -5.58
CA LYS A 935 -75.01 -34.37 -5.54
C LYS A 935 -73.61 -34.80 -5.11
N LYS A 936 -73.51 -35.76 -4.17
CA LYS A 936 -72.22 -36.38 -3.81
C LYS A 936 -71.58 -37.05 -5.04
N LYS A 937 -72.37 -37.86 -5.76
CA LYS A 937 -71.93 -38.55 -6.98
C LYS A 937 -71.46 -37.57 -8.05
N GLU A 938 -72.20 -36.47 -8.23
CA GLU A 938 -71.86 -35.42 -9.20
C GLU A 938 -70.50 -34.77 -8.91
N ILE A 939 -70.28 -34.28 -7.68
CA ILE A 939 -69.00 -33.64 -7.32
C ILE A 939 -67.84 -34.65 -7.41
N TRP A 940 -68.07 -35.89 -6.96
CA TRP A 940 -67.06 -36.94 -7.04
C TRP A 940 -66.69 -37.29 -8.48
N MET A 941 -67.67 -37.43 -9.38
CA MET A 941 -67.43 -37.67 -10.81
C MET A 941 -66.63 -36.53 -11.44
N ARG A 942 -66.97 -35.26 -11.17
CA ARG A 942 -66.20 -34.12 -11.69
C ARG A 942 -64.74 -34.10 -11.21
N MET A 943 -64.50 -34.42 -9.93
CA MET A 943 -63.13 -34.55 -9.39
C MET A 943 -62.37 -35.69 -10.08
N ARG A 944 -63.02 -36.85 -10.26
CA ARG A 944 -62.43 -38.03 -10.94
C ARG A 944 -62.12 -37.74 -12.41
N ASP A 945 -63.08 -37.20 -13.14
CA ASP A 945 -62.92 -36.86 -14.56
C ASP A 945 -61.79 -35.84 -14.76
N HIS A 946 -61.69 -34.85 -13.86
CA HIS A 946 -60.58 -33.89 -13.91
C HIS A 946 -59.23 -34.53 -13.55
N LEU A 947 -59.17 -35.44 -12.57
CA LEU A 947 -57.96 -36.23 -12.26
C LEU A 947 -57.52 -37.09 -13.45
N ASP A 948 -58.46 -37.75 -14.12
CA ASP A 948 -58.20 -38.56 -15.32
C ASP A 948 -57.72 -37.67 -16.47
N TYR A 949 -58.34 -36.50 -16.67
CA TYR A 949 -57.91 -35.51 -17.67
C TYR A 949 -56.45 -35.05 -17.46
N ILE A 950 -56.07 -34.66 -16.24
CA ILE A 950 -54.70 -34.20 -15.98
C ILE A 950 -53.69 -35.37 -16.03
N ARG A 951 -54.10 -36.60 -15.71
CA ARG A 951 -53.28 -37.81 -15.90
C ARG A 951 -52.96 -38.02 -17.37
N ASP A 952 -53.98 -37.99 -18.22
CA ASP A 952 -53.86 -38.27 -19.66
C ASP A 952 -53.05 -37.18 -20.38
N LYS A 953 -53.00 -35.96 -19.81
CA LYS A 953 -52.11 -34.87 -20.24
C LYS A 953 -50.68 -34.96 -19.70
N GLY A 954 -50.36 -35.97 -18.88
CA GLY A 954 -49.03 -36.15 -18.31
C GLY A 954 -48.66 -35.08 -17.28
N HIS A 955 -49.63 -34.56 -16.52
CA HIS A 955 -49.38 -33.49 -15.55
C HIS A 955 -48.41 -33.97 -14.44
N PRO A 956 -47.29 -33.25 -14.17
CA PRO A 956 -46.25 -33.71 -13.26
C PRO A 956 -46.73 -33.87 -11.81
N ASP A 957 -47.71 -33.07 -11.40
CA ASP A 957 -48.28 -33.09 -10.05
C ASP A 957 -49.47 -34.05 -9.89
N TRP A 958 -49.80 -34.87 -10.90
CA TRP A 958 -50.93 -35.81 -10.82
C TRP A 958 -50.89 -36.74 -9.58
N PRO A 959 -49.75 -37.34 -9.18
CA PRO A 959 -49.70 -38.17 -7.97
C PRO A 959 -50.07 -37.40 -6.70
N LEU A 960 -49.66 -36.13 -6.61
CA LEU A 960 -49.97 -35.27 -5.47
C LEU A 960 -51.45 -34.89 -5.48
N TYR A 961 -52.00 -34.44 -6.61
CA TYR A 961 -53.43 -34.11 -6.72
C TYR A 961 -54.30 -35.34 -6.39
N THR A 962 -53.91 -36.52 -6.84
CA THR A 962 -54.61 -37.78 -6.50
C THR A 962 -54.66 -38.00 -4.99
N LYS A 963 -53.54 -37.80 -4.29
CA LYS A 963 -53.47 -37.90 -2.82
C LYS A 963 -54.37 -36.85 -2.16
N LEU A 964 -54.23 -35.58 -2.52
CA LEU A 964 -54.96 -34.46 -1.91
C LEU A 964 -56.48 -34.60 -2.11
N VAL A 965 -56.92 -34.97 -3.32
CA VAL A 965 -58.33 -35.18 -3.64
C VAL A 965 -58.89 -36.39 -2.90
N LYS A 966 -58.11 -37.47 -2.77
CA LYS A 966 -58.51 -38.65 -1.96
C LYS A 966 -58.73 -38.27 -0.50
N ASP A 967 -57.77 -37.56 0.09
CA ASP A 967 -57.85 -37.11 1.49
C ASP A 967 -59.08 -36.20 1.68
N PHE A 968 -59.28 -35.22 0.78
CA PHE A 968 -60.44 -34.33 0.79
C PHE A 968 -61.77 -35.08 0.65
N THR A 969 -61.83 -36.09 -0.22
CA THR A 969 -63.03 -36.89 -0.46
C THR A 969 -63.41 -37.72 0.76
N VAL A 970 -62.42 -38.30 1.45
CA VAL A 970 -62.62 -39.05 2.69
C VAL A 970 -63.07 -38.13 3.82
N GLU A 971 -62.37 -37.01 4.02
CA GLU A 971 -62.68 -36.01 5.05
C GLU A 971 -64.13 -35.51 4.92
N ASN A 972 -64.59 -35.27 3.69
CA ASN A 972 -65.90 -34.72 3.41
C ASN A 972 -66.99 -35.76 3.11
N LYS A 973 -66.72 -37.07 3.33
CA LYS A 973 -67.68 -38.17 3.10
C LYS A 973 -68.37 -38.10 1.72
N LEU A 974 -67.59 -37.75 0.71
CA LEU A 974 -68.05 -37.55 -0.66
C LEU A 974 -68.03 -38.83 -1.49
N TYR A 975 -67.20 -39.81 -1.13
CA TYR A 975 -67.13 -41.11 -1.80
C TYR A 975 -68.14 -42.11 -1.24
N ASP A 976 -68.78 -42.86 -2.14
CA ASP A 976 -69.62 -44.01 -1.86
C ASP A 976 -69.16 -45.19 -2.75
N PRO A 977 -68.94 -46.39 -2.20
CA PRO A 977 -68.52 -47.56 -2.99
C PRO A 977 -69.44 -47.88 -4.18
N SER A 978 -70.73 -47.53 -4.10
CA SER A 978 -71.69 -47.70 -5.20
C SER A 978 -71.40 -46.86 -6.45
N PHE A 979 -70.45 -45.92 -6.38
CA PHE A 979 -70.01 -45.14 -7.54
C PHE A 979 -69.08 -45.91 -8.48
N GLU A 980 -68.51 -47.04 -8.03
CA GLU A 980 -67.69 -47.93 -8.86
C GLU A 980 -68.51 -49.03 -9.55
N GLU A 981 -69.71 -49.33 -9.06
CA GLU A 981 -70.57 -50.42 -9.56
C GLU A 981 -71.52 -50.02 -10.71
N GLY A 982 -71.36 -48.81 -11.26
CA GLY A 982 -72.20 -48.31 -12.35
C GLY A 982 -71.41 -47.46 -13.34
N SER A 983 -70.58 -48.13 -14.14
CA SER A 983 -69.96 -47.62 -15.37
C SER A 983 -70.49 -48.38 -16.58
#